data_AF-A0A9E2PKZ3-F1
#
_entry.id   AF-A0A9E2PKZ3-F1
#
_cell.length_a   1.000
_cell.length_b   1.000
_cell.length_c   1.000
_cell.angle_alpha   90.00
_cell.angle_beta   90.00
_cell.angle_gamma   90.00
#
_symmetry.space_group_name_H-M   'P 1'
#
loop_
_entity.id
_entity.type
_entity.pdbx_description
1 polymer ?
#
loop_
_entity_poly.entity_id
_entity_poly.type
_entity_poly.pdbx_seq_one_letter_code
_entity_poly.pdbx_strand_id
1 'polypeptide(L)'
;MTTDPAQALVEQTLQQAVELHRSGRAADAAELYQAVLSIQPKHPEANHELAVILLQDGQALVAIPHFLAALEADPERARFWLSYIDALAQAGQTDAAREVLQMGKQQGLQGDEVDALEARLSASSKSAQLLKPGKKAPTQAQLDELVALFNQGRIADTASRARELTERFPKHGFGWKVLGLALKRLGNNEEAIAAMQKAAALSPKEADVHSNLGVALHDGGQLKEAEASYRRALKLKPDYADAHCNLGTLLQDMGRLEEAESCHRRALRLAPDLADAHYNLGNTLRAMGRLEGAVQSYRRALALRPVYLQACCNLGIALQDLGRPGEAEAMLRRTLELKPDHVEAYSNLGNALKEQGRLREAEACYRRALELNPSMAEVHNNLGILLQDMGGLEAAAASYRKALELKPDYFKAHSNLLFLLNYDPKVSQQDAFEEAQRYGANVAAHVRHRYSKWSCNKQAERLRIGFVSGDFRNHPVGYFLENLLRHIDREAFELYAYPTDPWTDEMTLRLESYFAKWQPLYGLDDEAAAKRIHGDGVHILIDLSGHSRYNRLPMFAYKPAPVQLAWLGYFATTGVAEMDYLIADPVTLLESQERYFTERIWRLPETRLCFSRPDIEIDVSPLPALTNGFVTFGCFNNLAKMNDDVVALWSRILKEVAGSRLFLKSKQLSDEAVREQTVARFAAHGITPEKLILEGAESRAKYFEAYHHVDISLDPFPYPGGTTTVESLWMGVPVLNLSGNSFLFRQGTGFLSNAGLPDWIACTPDEYVASAVVHASNLSGLAELRQGLRQQVESSPIMDGKRFALHFGRAAEDMWQRRIAS
;
A
#
# COMPACT_ATOMS: atom_id res chain seq x y z
N MET A 1 6.01 36.52 39.30
CA MET A 1 5.88 36.59 37.83
C MET A 1 6.60 35.39 37.27
N THR A 2 5.86 34.29 37.05
CA THR A 2 6.38 33.07 36.45
C THR A 2 6.38 33.26 34.93
N THR A 3 7.55 33.35 34.32
CA THR A 3 7.70 33.33 32.86
C THR A 3 7.15 32.02 32.31
N ASP A 4 6.38 32.10 31.22
CA ASP A 4 5.84 30.94 30.51
C ASP A 4 6.99 30.00 30.10
N PRO A 5 6.97 28.71 30.51
CA PRO A 5 8.01 27.75 30.14
C PRO A 5 8.26 27.66 28.63
N ALA A 6 7.23 27.85 27.80
CA ALA A 6 7.35 27.86 26.35
C ALA A 6 8.11 29.10 25.85
N GLN A 7 7.92 30.25 26.50
CA GLN A 7 8.60 31.51 26.15
C GLN A 7 10.08 31.46 26.55
N ALA A 8 10.40 30.88 27.71
CA ALA A 8 11.79 30.66 28.13
C ALA A 8 12.55 29.70 27.20
N LEU A 9 11.87 28.65 26.72
CA LEU A 9 12.44 27.70 25.76
C LEU A 9 12.71 28.35 24.40
N VAL A 10 11.77 29.16 23.89
CA VAL A 10 11.95 29.93 22.64
C VAL A 10 13.16 30.87 22.75
N GLU A 11 13.29 31.59 23.85
CA GLU A 11 14.39 32.55 24.07
C GLU A 11 15.76 31.85 24.17
N GLN A 12 15.83 30.71 24.87
CA GLN A 12 17.05 29.90 24.95
C GLN A 12 17.43 29.30 23.59
N THR A 13 16.45 28.77 22.84
CA THR A 13 16.67 28.17 21.52
C THR A 13 17.12 29.21 20.51
N LEU A 14 16.53 30.42 20.56
CA LEU A 14 16.91 31.54 19.71
C LEU A 14 18.34 32.02 20.00
N GLN A 15 18.74 32.13 21.27
CA GLN A 15 20.11 32.50 21.65
C GLN A 15 21.12 31.49 21.13
N GLN A 16 20.82 30.19 21.24
CA GLN A 16 21.67 29.13 20.71
C GLN A 16 21.77 29.17 19.18
N ALA A 17 20.66 29.43 18.48
CA ALA A 17 20.65 29.59 17.03
C ALA A 17 21.53 30.75 16.58
N VAL A 18 21.45 31.90 17.26
CA VAL A 18 22.29 33.08 16.96
C VAL A 18 23.78 32.81 17.19
N GLU A 19 24.14 32.08 18.24
CA GLU A 19 25.55 31.72 18.52
C GLU A 19 26.10 30.77 17.44
N LEU A 20 25.30 29.79 17.00
CA LEU A 20 25.65 28.90 15.90
C LEU A 20 25.79 29.65 14.58
N HIS A 21 24.87 30.60 14.31
CA HIS A 21 24.94 31.43 13.11
C HIS A 21 26.22 32.28 13.11
N ARG A 22 26.57 32.92 14.23
CA ARG A 22 27.80 33.72 14.39
C ARG A 22 29.09 32.90 14.28
N SER A 23 29.07 31.63 14.66
CA SER A 23 30.21 30.72 14.55
C SER A 23 30.35 30.05 13.17
N GLY A 24 29.53 30.45 12.19
CA GLY A 24 29.58 29.94 10.82
C GLY A 24 28.90 28.59 10.63
N ARG A 25 28.16 28.09 11.62
CA ARG A 25 27.40 26.83 11.58
C ARG A 25 25.97 27.07 11.09
N ALA A 26 25.84 27.54 9.85
CA ALA A 26 24.56 28.00 9.29
C ALA A 26 23.49 26.91 9.21
N ALA A 27 23.85 25.66 8.87
CA ALA A 27 22.88 24.55 8.79
C ALA A 27 22.28 24.21 10.17
N ASP A 28 23.11 24.13 11.21
CA ASP A 28 22.65 23.86 12.57
C ASP A 28 21.81 25.02 13.13
N ALA A 29 22.17 26.26 12.77
CA ALA A 29 21.39 27.44 13.14
C ALA A 29 20.01 27.45 12.46
N ALA A 30 19.92 27.05 11.19
CA ALA A 30 18.67 26.98 10.44
C ALA A 30 17.67 25.99 11.08
N GLU A 31 18.13 24.82 11.54
CA GLU A 31 17.28 23.86 12.26
C GLU A 31 16.71 24.46 13.55
N LEU A 32 17.51 25.19 14.31
CA LEU A 32 17.04 25.84 15.54
C LEU A 32 16.10 27.02 15.28
N TYR A 33 16.33 27.81 14.23
CA TYR A 33 15.38 28.84 13.82
C TYR A 33 14.04 28.21 13.39
N GLN A 34 14.06 27.11 12.64
CA GLN A 34 12.84 26.37 12.28
C GLN A 34 12.13 25.80 13.51
N ALA A 35 12.87 25.30 14.50
CA ALA A 35 12.31 24.85 15.78
C ALA A 35 11.62 26.01 16.52
N VAL A 36 12.22 27.20 16.57
CA VAL A 36 11.57 28.41 17.13
C VAL A 36 10.28 28.74 16.36
N LEU A 37 10.31 28.69 15.03
CA LEU A 37 9.15 28.99 14.18
C LEU A 37 8.03 27.94 14.27
N SER A 38 8.34 26.70 14.64
CA SER A 38 7.32 25.67 14.91
C SER A 38 6.46 26.00 16.15
N ILE A 39 7.03 26.75 17.10
CA ILE A 39 6.37 27.17 18.35
C ILE A 39 5.75 28.57 18.18
N GLN A 40 6.48 29.49 17.52
CA GLN A 40 6.06 30.86 17.24
C GLN A 40 6.26 31.20 15.76
N PRO A 41 5.29 30.87 14.88
CA PRO A 41 5.42 31.05 13.43
C PRO A 41 5.69 32.49 12.97
N LYS A 42 5.27 33.48 13.76
CA LYS A 42 5.46 34.91 13.48
C LYS A 42 6.64 35.53 14.25
N HIS A 43 7.55 34.73 14.79
CA HIS A 43 8.70 35.26 15.52
C HIS A 43 9.59 36.10 14.58
N PRO A 44 9.81 37.40 14.85
CA PRO A 44 10.43 38.30 13.89
C PRO A 44 11.90 37.96 13.61
N GLU A 45 12.70 37.72 14.64
CA GLU A 45 14.13 37.41 14.50
C GLU A 45 14.38 36.03 13.89
N ALA A 46 13.66 35.00 14.31
CA ALA A 46 13.85 33.65 13.76
C ALA A 46 13.48 33.60 12.27
N ASN A 47 12.42 34.29 11.84
CA ASN A 47 12.07 34.42 10.44
C ASN A 47 13.14 35.20 9.66
N HIS A 48 13.62 36.32 10.19
CA HIS A 48 14.64 37.13 9.51
C HIS A 48 15.97 36.40 9.36
N GLU A 49 16.49 35.77 10.43
CA GLU A 49 17.80 35.11 10.41
C GLU A 49 17.78 33.80 9.59
N LEU A 50 16.69 33.04 9.64
CA LEU A 50 16.50 31.88 8.75
C LEU A 50 16.48 32.32 7.28
N ALA A 51 15.78 33.42 6.98
CA ALA A 51 15.72 33.96 5.63
C ALA A 51 17.09 34.46 5.14
N VAL A 52 17.93 35.02 6.02
CA VAL A 52 19.31 35.39 5.70
C VAL A 52 20.14 34.17 5.30
N ILE A 53 20.04 33.06 6.05
CA ILE A 53 20.74 31.81 5.72
C ILE A 53 20.26 31.27 4.36
N LEU A 54 18.94 31.21 4.14
CA LEU A 54 18.36 30.76 2.86
C LEU A 54 18.80 31.64 1.68
N LEU A 55 18.91 32.96 1.89
CA LEU A 55 19.38 33.90 0.88
C LEU A 55 20.87 33.68 0.54
N GLN A 56 21.72 33.42 1.54
CA GLN A 56 23.13 33.09 1.34
C GLN A 56 23.34 31.79 0.56
N ASP A 57 22.44 30.81 0.74
CA ASP A 57 22.43 29.54 -0.01
C ASP A 57 21.83 29.66 -1.44
N GLY A 58 21.52 30.87 -1.88
CA GLY A 58 20.95 31.14 -3.21
C GLY A 58 19.46 30.80 -3.33
N GLN A 59 18.76 30.55 -2.22
CA GLN A 59 17.34 30.21 -2.19
C GLN A 59 16.44 31.44 -1.98
N ALA A 60 16.67 32.49 -2.78
CA ALA A 60 16.00 33.78 -2.62
C ALA A 60 14.45 33.68 -2.63
N LEU A 61 13.87 32.81 -3.46
CA LEU A 61 12.41 32.59 -3.51
C LEU A 61 11.85 31.96 -2.23
N VAL A 62 12.62 31.08 -1.58
CA VAL A 62 12.22 30.42 -0.33
C VAL A 62 12.38 31.37 0.87
N ALA A 63 13.34 32.31 0.79
CA ALA A 63 13.58 33.32 1.83
C ALA A 63 12.48 34.41 1.89
N ILE A 64 11.83 34.72 0.77
CA ILE A 64 10.83 35.81 0.64
C ILE A 64 9.69 35.72 1.67
N PRO A 65 8.97 34.58 1.81
CA PRO A 65 7.89 34.45 2.79
C PRO A 65 8.35 34.68 4.24
N HIS A 66 9.57 34.27 4.57
CA HIS A 66 10.15 34.46 5.89
C HIS A 66 10.52 35.93 6.15
N PHE A 67 11.16 36.61 5.19
CA PHE A 67 11.41 38.05 5.31
C PHE A 67 10.12 38.88 5.42
N LEU A 68 9.07 38.50 4.67
CA LEU A 68 7.76 39.13 4.78
C LEU A 68 7.15 38.90 6.17
N ALA A 69 7.17 37.66 6.68
CA ALA A 69 6.66 37.34 8.01
C ALA A 69 7.41 38.10 9.13
N ALA A 70 8.73 38.29 8.99
CA ALA A 70 9.52 39.10 9.91
C ALA A 70 9.14 40.59 9.86
N LEU A 71 8.92 41.11 8.66
CA LEU A 71 8.54 42.50 8.43
C LEU A 71 7.11 42.79 8.93
N GLU A 72 6.16 41.89 8.71
CA GLU A 72 4.79 42.02 9.22
C GLU A 72 4.73 41.95 10.76
N ALA A 73 5.64 41.19 11.38
CA ALA A 73 5.72 41.05 12.83
C ALA A 73 6.34 42.28 13.52
N ASP A 74 7.31 42.95 12.88
CA ASP A 74 7.95 44.16 13.42
C ASP A 74 8.35 45.15 12.29
N PRO A 75 7.40 45.96 11.81
CA PRO A 75 7.63 46.87 10.68
C PRO A 75 8.49 48.10 11.02
N GLU A 76 8.77 48.36 12.30
CA GLU A 76 9.60 49.50 12.71
C GLU A 76 11.11 49.25 12.48
N ARG A 77 11.51 47.99 12.24
CA ARG A 77 12.91 47.62 12.02
C ARG A 77 13.33 47.81 10.57
N ALA A 78 14.11 48.85 10.33
CA ALA A 78 14.69 49.16 9.01
C ALA A 78 15.42 47.96 8.35
N ARG A 79 16.13 47.14 9.12
CA ARG A 79 16.85 45.95 8.60
C ARG A 79 15.93 44.92 7.92
N PHE A 80 14.67 44.81 8.36
CA PHE A 80 13.71 43.85 7.81
C PHE A 80 13.22 44.30 6.43
N TRP A 81 12.91 45.60 6.30
CA TRP A 81 12.63 46.21 5.00
C TRP A 81 13.78 46.00 4.01
N LEU A 82 15.01 46.32 4.42
CA LEU A 82 16.18 46.20 3.55
C LEU A 82 16.42 44.76 3.09
N SER A 83 16.34 43.79 4.01
CA SER A 83 16.57 42.38 3.69
C SER A 83 15.46 41.81 2.80
N TYR A 84 14.21 42.21 3.02
CA TYR A 84 13.09 41.81 2.18
C TYR A 84 13.23 42.37 0.75
N ILE A 85 13.57 43.65 0.62
CA ILE A 85 13.75 44.29 -0.69
C ILE A 85 14.96 43.69 -1.42
N ASP A 86 16.06 43.38 -0.71
CA ASP A 86 17.22 42.71 -1.29
C ASP A 86 16.88 41.28 -1.77
N ALA A 87 16.13 40.51 -0.97
CA ALA A 87 15.67 39.18 -1.37
C ALA A 87 14.77 39.21 -2.62
N LEU A 88 13.83 40.17 -2.70
CA LEU A 88 13.00 40.39 -3.89
C LEU A 88 13.85 40.73 -5.11
N ALA A 89 14.88 41.57 -4.94
CA ALA A 89 15.79 41.94 -6.02
C ALA A 89 16.63 40.74 -6.51
N GLN A 90 17.17 39.93 -5.58
CA GLN A 90 17.94 38.72 -5.91
C GLN A 90 17.08 37.61 -6.54
N ALA A 91 15.80 37.54 -6.18
CA ALA A 91 14.82 36.65 -6.81
C ALA A 91 14.34 37.14 -8.19
N GLY A 92 14.84 38.27 -8.68
CA GLY A 92 14.44 38.85 -9.96
C GLY A 92 13.10 39.60 -9.93
N GLN A 93 12.44 39.71 -8.77
CA GLN A 93 11.18 40.42 -8.57
C GLN A 93 11.40 41.94 -8.42
N THR A 94 12.02 42.54 -9.44
CA THR A 94 12.52 43.93 -9.38
C THR A 94 11.40 44.96 -9.21
N ASP A 95 10.22 44.74 -9.80
CA ASP A 95 9.09 45.67 -9.68
C ASP A 95 8.50 45.63 -8.27
N ALA A 96 8.31 44.43 -7.70
CA ALA A 96 7.88 44.26 -6.30
C ALA A 96 8.90 44.88 -5.33
N ALA A 97 10.20 44.70 -5.57
CA ALA A 97 11.26 45.34 -4.77
C ALA A 97 11.15 46.88 -4.76
N ARG A 98 10.77 47.51 -5.88
CA ARG A 98 10.57 48.97 -5.95
C ARG A 98 9.30 49.42 -5.21
N GLU A 99 8.20 48.69 -5.35
CA GLU A 99 6.97 48.99 -4.63
C GLU A 99 7.18 48.93 -3.12
N VAL A 100 7.83 47.86 -2.64
CA VAL A 100 8.15 47.68 -1.22
C VAL A 100 9.13 48.76 -0.73
N LEU A 101 10.11 49.16 -1.53
CA LEU A 101 11.01 50.28 -1.20
C LEU A 101 10.24 51.60 -1.04
N GLN A 102 9.29 51.88 -1.94
CA GLN A 102 8.46 53.07 -1.85
C GLN A 102 7.55 53.05 -0.61
N MET A 103 6.97 51.89 -0.30
CA MET A 103 6.18 51.68 0.93
C MET A 103 7.05 51.89 2.18
N GLY A 104 8.25 51.32 2.21
CA GLY A 104 9.19 51.51 3.31
C GLY A 104 9.54 52.99 3.53
N LYS A 105 9.80 53.74 2.45
CA LYS A 105 10.06 55.19 2.52
C LYS A 105 8.87 55.97 3.10
N GLN A 106 7.64 55.61 2.73
CA GLN A 106 6.43 56.22 3.30
C GLN A 106 6.27 55.93 4.79
N GLN A 107 6.84 54.82 5.28
CA GLN A 107 6.89 54.48 6.71
C GLN A 107 8.16 54.97 7.42
N GLY A 108 8.96 55.83 6.79
CA GLY A 108 10.12 56.47 7.42
C GLY A 108 11.46 55.77 7.21
N LEU A 109 11.55 54.76 6.33
CA LEU A 109 12.80 54.13 5.92
C LEU A 109 13.67 55.13 5.13
N GLN A 110 14.81 55.53 5.71
CA GLN A 110 15.74 56.52 5.15
C GLN A 110 17.19 56.19 5.53
N GLY A 111 18.18 56.67 4.76
CA GLY A 111 19.61 56.52 5.03
C GLY A 111 20.41 55.98 3.83
N ASP A 112 21.74 55.97 3.97
CA ASP A 112 22.69 55.65 2.88
C ASP A 112 22.45 54.27 2.24
N GLU A 113 22.04 53.28 3.03
CA GLU A 113 21.72 51.92 2.55
C GLU A 113 20.47 51.91 1.65
N VAL A 114 19.48 52.75 1.97
CA VAL A 114 18.22 52.90 1.20
C VAL A 114 18.50 53.58 -0.14
N ASP A 115 19.36 54.60 -0.13
CA ASP A 115 19.78 55.34 -1.32
C ASP A 115 20.64 54.44 -2.24
N ALA A 116 21.52 53.63 -1.68
CA ALA A 116 22.30 52.63 -2.43
C ALA A 116 21.40 51.56 -3.05
N LEU A 117 20.38 51.09 -2.32
CA LEU A 117 19.40 50.12 -2.81
C LEU A 117 18.57 50.70 -3.96
N GLU A 118 18.11 51.94 -3.81
CA GLU A 118 17.35 52.66 -4.83
C GLU A 118 18.20 52.88 -6.10
N ALA A 119 19.46 53.25 -5.95
CA ALA A 119 20.40 53.39 -7.06
C ALA A 119 20.61 52.06 -7.81
N ARG A 120 20.73 50.94 -7.08
CA ARG A 120 20.87 49.58 -7.65
C ARG A 120 19.62 49.12 -8.40
N LEU A 121 18.44 49.31 -7.81
CA LEU A 121 17.14 48.98 -8.43
C LEU A 121 16.83 49.87 -9.64
N SER A 122 17.31 51.12 -9.62
CA SER A 122 17.23 52.07 -10.73
C SER A 122 18.25 51.78 -11.84
N ALA A 123 19.43 51.24 -11.51
CA ALA A 123 20.42 50.81 -12.48
C ALA A 123 19.94 49.61 -13.29
N SER A 124 19.26 48.64 -12.65
CA SER A 124 18.57 47.52 -13.30
C SER A 124 17.48 48.00 -14.29
N SER A 125 16.72 49.04 -13.92
CA SER A 125 15.74 49.68 -14.81
C SER A 125 16.41 50.44 -15.96
N LYS A 126 17.55 51.10 -15.72
CA LYS A 126 18.33 51.76 -16.78
C LYS A 126 18.95 50.76 -17.75
N SER A 127 19.43 49.58 -17.31
CA SER A 127 19.90 48.52 -18.23
C SER A 127 18.77 47.96 -19.09
N ALA A 128 17.57 47.76 -18.52
CA ALA A 128 16.38 47.35 -19.29
C ALA A 128 15.84 48.44 -20.22
N GLN A 129 15.95 49.73 -19.84
CA GLN A 129 15.55 50.88 -20.67
C GLN A 129 16.59 51.31 -21.71
N LEU A 130 17.88 50.94 -21.56
CA LEU A 130 18.97 51.31 -22.48
C LEU A 130 19.24 50.30 -23.58
N LEU A 131 18.70 49.07 -23.50
CA LEU A 131 18.80 48.08 -24.56
C LEU A 131 17.79 48.37 -25.66
N LYS A 132 18.09 49.37 -26.51
CA LYS A 132 17.33 49.58 -27.75
C LYS A 132 17.25 48.26 -28.52
N PRO A 133 16.07 47.83 -29.00
CA PRO A 133 15.95 46.59 -29.74
C PRO A 133 16.93 46.58 -30.91
N GLY A 134 17.80 45.57 -30.95
CA GLY A 134 18.81 45.45 -31.99
C GLY A 134 18.12 45.24 -33.34
N LYS A 135 18.43 46.10 -34.32
CA LYS A 135 17.89 45.97 -35.69
C LYS A 135 18.48 44.77 -36.47
N LYS A 136 19.58 44.20 -35.99
CA LYS A 136 20.25 43.02 -36.58
C LYS A 136 20.10 41.83 -35.64
N ALA A 137 20.07 40.61 -36.19
CA ALA A 137 20.05 39.37 -35.40
C ALA A 137 21.27 39.29 -34.45
N PRO A 138 21.16 38.55 -33.33
CA PRO A 138 22.30 38.28 -32.44
C PRO A 138 23.47 37.64 -33.23
N THR A 139 24.70 37.95 -32.83
CA THR A 139 25.89 37.37 -33.48
C THR A 139 26.09 35.91 -33.06
N GLN A 140 26.74 35.11 -33.91
CA GLN A 140 27.03 33.70 -33.58
C GLN A 140 27.81 33.57 -32.27
N ALA A 141 28.77 34.46 -32.00
CA ALA A 141 29.51 34.49 -30.74
C ALA A 141 28.61 34.67 -29.50
N GLN A 142 27.53 35.45 -29.59
CA GLN A 142 26.55 35.60 -28.49
C GLN A 142 25.73 34.33 -28.28
N LEU A 143 25.44 33.58 -29.35
CA LEU A 143 24.72 32.31 -29.26
C LEU A 143 25.62 31.21 -28.69
N ASP A 144 26.88 31.17 -29.13
CA ASP A 144 27.87 30.20 -28.65
C ASP A 144 28.21 30.42 -27.16
N GLU A 145 28.25 31.68 -26.71
CA GLU A 145 28.40 32.04 -25.29
C GLU A 145 27.29 31.38 -24.44
N LEU A 146 26.03 31.49 -24.86
CA LEU A 146 24.89 30.88 -24.16
C LEU A 146 25.00 29.35 -24.11
N VAL A 147 25.38 28.72 -25.22
CA VAL A 147 25.56 27.26 -25.28
C VAL A 147 26.69 26.81 -24.36
N ALA A 148 27.80 27.55 -24.35
CA ALA A 148 28.94 27.25 -23.48
C ALA A 148 28.57 27.33 -21.99
N LEU A 149 27.88 28.40 -21.58
CA LEU A 149 27.41 28.55 -20.19
C LEU A 149 26.46 27.42 -19.79
N PHE A 150 25.52 27.05 -20.68
CA PHE A 150 24.57 25.98 -20.42
C PHE A 150 25.25 24.61 -20.29
N ASN A 151 26.22 24.33 -21.16
CA ASN A 151 26.99 23.07 -21.16
C ASN A 151 27.95 22.96 -19.96
N GLN A 152 28.45 24.09 -19.46
CA GLN A 152 29.27 24.15 -18.24
C GLN A 152 28.43 24.02 -16.95
N GLY A 153 27.10 23.92 -17.05
CA GLY A 153 26.22 23.82 -15.88
C GLY A 153 26.01 25.16 -15.15
N ARG A 154 26.45 26.28 -15.71
CA ARG A 154 26.26 27.63 -15.14
C ARG A 154 24.85 28.13 -15.45
N ILE A 155 23.84 27.48 -14.86
CA ILE A 155 22.44 27.64 -15.25
C ILE A 155 21.90 29.04 -14.90
N ALA A 156 22.24 29.58 -13.73
CA ALA A 156 21.83 30.94 -13.33
C ALA A 156 22.39 32.01 -14.28
N ASP A 157 23.68 31.91 -14.61
CA ASP A 157 24.33 32.81 -15.58
C ASP A 157 23.72 32.66 -16.98
N THR A 158 23.39 31.43 -17.38
CA THR A 158 22.72 31.16 -18.65
C THR A 158 21.35 31.84 -18.69
N ALA A 159 20.55 31.73 -17.62
CA ALA A 159 19.23 32.35 -17.54
C ALA A 159 19.33 33.88 -17.60
N SER A 160 20.26 34.48 -16.85
CA SER A 160 20.52 35.92 -16.86
C SER A 160 20.90 36.40 -18.27
N ARG A 161 21.90 35.75 -18.88
CA ARG A 161 22.40 36.13 -20.19
C ARG A 161 21.39 35.90 -21.32
N ALA A 162 20.59 34.83 -21.22
CA ALA A 162 19.53 34.56 -22.17
C ALA A 162 18.40 35.59 -22.04
N ARG A 163 18.07 36.05 -20.82
CA ARG A 163 17.08 37.11 -20.59
C ARG A 163 17.51 38.42 -21.25
N GLU A 164 18.75 38.87 -21.02
CA GLU A 164 19.31 40.04 -21.70
C GLU A 164 19.24 39.91 -23.23
N LEU A 165 19.55 38.72 -23.76
CA LEU A 165 19.49 38.46 -25.20
C LEU A 165 18.06 38.54 -25.73
N THR A 166 17.07 38.03 -24.99
CA THR A 166 15.66 38.08 -25.37
C THR A 166 15.07 39.50 -25.30
N GLU A 167 15.52 40.33 -24.37
CA GLU A 167 15.14 41.75 -24.30
C GLU A 167 15.71 42.53 -25.49
N ARG A 168 16.97 42.27 -25.85
CA ARG A 168 17.66 42.95 -26.94
C ARG A 168 17.20 42.48 -28.32
N PHE A 169 16.81 41.21 -28.44
CA PHE A 169 16.37 40.58 -29.69
C PHE A 169 15.07 39.76 -29.51
N PRO A 170 13.93 40.40 -29.20
CA PRO A 170 12.69 39.71 -28.79
C PRO A 170 12.04 38.86 -29.88
N LYS A 171 12.44 39.05 -31.14
CA LYS A 171 11.95 38.27 -32.29
C LYS A 171 12.86 37.08 -32.66
N HIS A 172 13.93 36.83 -31.89
CA HIS A 172 14.85 35.73 -32.16
C HIS A 172 14.57 34.53 -31.25
N GLY A 173 14.12 33.41 -31.82
CA GLY A 173 13.63 32.25 -31.06
C GLY A 173 14.68 31.56 -30.19
N PHE A 174 15.96 31.56 -30.58
CA PHE A 174 17.00 30.83 -29.84
C PHE A 174 17.22 31.32 -28.41
N GLY A 175 17.18 32.64 -28.18
CA GLY A 175 17.35 33.20 -26.83
C GLY A 175 16.23 32.74 -25.90
N TRP A 176 14.99 32.74 -26.39
CA TRP A 176 13.82 32.24 -25.67
C TRP A 176 13.91 30.74 -25.40
N LYS A 177 14.42 29.96 -26.36
CA LYS A 177 14.67 28.51 -26.18
C LYS A 177 15.65 28.25 -25.04
N VAL A 178 16.82 28.91 -25.06
CA VAL A 178 17.83 28.71 -24.02
C VAL A 178 17.35 29.23 -22.66
N LEU A 179 16.66 30.38 -22.64
CA LEU A 179 16.05 30.94 -21.44
C LEU A 179 15.07 29.94 -20.80
N GLY A 180 14.17 29.36 -21.60
CA GLY A 180 13.23 28.36 -21.11
C GLY A 180 13.91 27.10 -20.56
N LEU A 181 14.98 26.60 -21.22
CA LEU A 181 15.74 25.45 -20.72
C LEU A 181 16.45 25.75 -19.39
N ALA A 182 17.00 26.95 -19.26
CA ALA A 182 17.70 27.37 -18.05
C ALA A 182 16.73 27.58 -16.88
N LEU A 183 15.62 28.29 -17.10
CA LEU A 183 14.56 28.48 -16.10
C LEU A 183 13.97 27.16 -15.62
N LYS A 184 13.78 26.21 -16.54
CA LYS A 184 13.34 24.86 -16.22
C LYS A 184 14.31 24.15 -15.27
N ARG A 185 15.62 24.22 -15.53
CA ARG A 185 16.65 23.64 -14.65
C ARG A 185 16.73 24.35 -13.30
N LEU A 186 16.30 25.61 -13.20
CA LEU A 186 16.20 26.36 -11.94
C LEU A 186 14.90 26.09 -11.17
N GLY A 187 13.96 25.31 -11.74
CA GLY A 187 12.66 25.03 -11.12
C GLY A 187 11.59 26.10 -11.36
N ASN A 188 11.88 27.13 -12.16
CA ASN A 188 10.94 28.21 -12.49
C ASN A 188 10.00 27.79 -13.62
N ASN A 189 9.11 26.84 -13.35
CA ASN A 189 8.27 26.18 -14.36
C ASN A 189 7.36 27.16 -15.13
N GLU A 190 6.73 28.13 -14.46
CA GLU A 190 5.85 29.09 -15.13
C GLU A 190 6.59 29.96 -16.16
N GLU A 191 7.72 30.56 -15.77
CA GLU A 191 8.53 31.36 -16.67
C GLU A 191 9.17 30.51 -17.78
N ALA A 192 9.54 29.27 -17.46
CA ALA A 192 10.07 28.32 -18.44
C ALA A 192 9.03 28.02 -19.53
N ILE A 193 7.77 27.77 -19.15
CA ILE A 193 6.66 27.57 -20.08
C ILE A 193 6.44 28.82 -20.93
N ALA A 194 6.39 30.02 -20.33
CA ALA A 194 6.20 31.27 -21.05
C ALA A 194 7.31 31.52 -22.09
N ALA A 195 8.57 31.31 -21.70
CA ALA A 195 9.73 31.43 -22.59
C ALA A 195 9.69 30.39 -23.72
N MET A 196 9.30 29.15 -23.42
CA MET A 196 9.17 28.08 -24.41
C MET A 196 8.02 28.30 -25.40
N GLN A 197 6.88 28.82 -24.94
CA GLN A 197 5.77 29.21 -25.81
C GLN A 197 6.20 30.33 -26.76
N LYS A 198 6.96 31.31 -26.26
CA LYS A 198 7.53 32.38 -27.09
C LYS A 198 8.52 31.83 -28.13
N ALA A 199 9.40 30.91 -27.73
CA ALA A 199 10.31 30.22 -28.63
C ALA A 199 9.54 29.46 -29.74
N ALA A 200 8.49 28.72 -29.37
CA ALA A 200 7.66 27.95 -30.30
C ALA A 200 6.90 28.84 -31.29
N ALA A 201 6.43 30.02 -30.85
CA ALA A 201 5.77 31.00 -31.70
C ALA A 201 6.73 31.63 -32.73
N LEU A 202 7.99 31.85 -32.34
CA LEU A 202 9.02 32.45 -33.19
C LEU A 202 9.69 31.43 -34.13
N SER A 203 9.75 30.16 -33.71
CA SER A 203 10.35 29.05 -34.46
C SER A 203 9.35 27.88 -34.67
N PRO A 204 8.21 28.09 -35.36
CA PRO A 204 7.11 27.10 -35.41
C PRO A 204 7.42 25.82 -36.23
N LYS A 205 8.58 25.76 -36.89
CA LYS A 205 9.06 24.62 -37.69
C LYS A 205 10.21 23.85 -37.03
N GLU A 206 10.72 24.30 -35.88
CA GLU A 206 11.79 23.63 -35.13
C GLU A 206 11.19 22.55 -34.21
N ALA A 207 11.44 21.28 -34.51
CA ALA A 207 10.88 20.16 -33.76
C ALA A 207 11.38 20.09 -32.30
N ASP A 208 12.64 20.45 -32.05
CA ASP A 208 13.26 20.51 -30.73
C ASP A 208 12.59 21.55 -29.82
N VAL A 209 12.18 22.70 -30.35
CA VAL A 209 11.45 23.73 -29.60
C VAL A 209 10.10 23.18 -29.11
N HIS A 210 9.34 22.52 -29.98
CA HIS A 210 8.05 21.92 -29.59
C HIS A 210 8.23 20.75 -28.62
N SER A 211 9.29 19.96 -28.76
CA SER A 211 9.62 18.89 -27.80
C SER A 211 9.96 19.46 -26.43
N ASN A 212 10.80 20.50 -26.37
CA ASN A 212 11.19 21.15 -25.11
C ASN A 212 10.03 21.90 -24.44
N LEU A 213 9.13 22.51 -25.23
CA LEU A 213 7.88 23.05 -24.73
C LEU A 213 7.00 21.95 -24.11
N GLY A 214 6.90 20.79 -24.78
CA GLY A 214 6.21 19.62 -24.24
C GLY A 214 6.76 19.18 -22.88
N VAL A 215 8.09 19.15 -22.72
CA VAL A 215 8.74 18.82 -21.43
C VAL A 215 8.41 19.86 -20.36
N ALA A 216 8.49 21.16 -20.67
CA ALA A 216 8.18 22.21 -19.71
C ALA A 216 6.70 22.18 -19.27
N LEU A 217 5.79 21.92 -20.20
CA LEU A 217 4.35 21.78 -19.92
C LEU A 217 4.05 20.53 -19.08
N HIS A 218 4.74 19.42 -19.37
CA HIS A 218 4.61 18.17 -18.63
C HIS A 218 5.03 18.37 -17.16
N ASP A 219 6.21 18.95 -16.93
CA ASP A 219 6.71 19.25 -15.57
C ASP A 219 5.83 20.28 -14.85
N GLY A 220 5.14 21.15 -15.59
CA GLY A 220 4.15 22.10 -15.06
C GLY A 220 2.74 21.54 -14.90
N GLY A 221 2.51 20.24 -15.13
CA GLY A 221 1.21 19.58 -14.97
C GLY A 221 0.18 19.86 -16.07
N GLN A 222 0.55 20.58 -17.13
CA GLN A 222 -0.32 20.89 -18.28
C GLN A 222 -0.28 19.75 -19.30
N LEU A 223 -0.82 18.58 -18.92
CA LEU A 223 -0.63 17.31 -19.64
C LEU A 223 -1.19 17.32 -21.08
N LYS A 224 -2.34 17.98 -21.30
CA LYS A 224 -2.97 18.03 -22.64
C LYS A 224 -2.18 18.89 -23.62
N GLU A 225 -1.70 20.03 -23.14
CA GLU A 225 -0.86 20.97 -23.88
C GLU A 225 0.52 20.35 -24.17
N ALA A 226 1.06 19.60 -23.20
CA ALA A 226 2.28 18.81 -23.39
C ALA A 226 2.12 17.78 -24.51
N GLU A 227 1.02 17.01 -24.52
CA GLU A 227 0.73 16.03 -25.57
C GLU A 227 0.66 16.70 -26.95
N ALA A 228 -0.07 17.82 -27.05
CA ALA A 228 -0.17 18.58 -28.29
C ALA A 228 1.20 19.05 -28.81
N SER A 229 2.08 19.48 -27.90
CA SER A 229 3.42 19.96 -28.23
C SER A 229 4.34 18.83 -28.70
N TYR A 230 4.33 17.67 -28.04
CA TYR A 230 5.06 16.49 -28.49
C TYR A 230 4.56 15.97 -29.85
N ARG A 231 3.24 15.88 -30.05
CA ARG A 231 2.66 15.48 -31.35
C ARG A 231 3.03 16.47 -32.45
N ARG A 232 3.13 17.77 -32.13
CA ARG A 232 3.63 18.79 -33.08
C ARG A 232 5.10 18.57 -33.42
N ALA A 233 5.96 18.29 -32.45
CA ALA A 233 7.36 17.96 -32.66
C ALA A 233 7.50 16.74 -33.59
N LEU A 234 6.71 15.68 -33.34
CA LEU A 234 6.71 14.45 -34.15
C LEU A 234 6.11 14.63 -35.55
N LYS A 235 5.19 15.58 -35.74
CA LYS A 235 4.71 15.95 -37.08
C LYS A 235 5.79 16.67 -37.91
N LEU A 236 6.62 17.48 -37.26
CA LEU A 236 7.74 18.18 -37.91
C LEU A 236 8.93 17.23 -38.16
N LYS A 237 9.20 16.32 -37.23
CA LYS A 237 10.29 15.35 -37.28
C LYS A 237 9.81 13.96 -36.82
N PRO A 238 9.30 13.10 -37.71
CA PRO A 238 8.73 11.79 -37.34
C PRO A 238 9.73 10.77 -36.77
N ASP A 239 11.02 10.97 -37.03
CA ASP A 239 12.16 10.16 -36.57
C ASP A 239 12.83 10.73 -35.30
N TYR A 240 12.16 11.64 -34.59
CA TYR A 240 12.68 12.21 -33.36
C TYR A 240 12.51 11.25 -32.17
N ALA A 241 13.53 10.42 -31.91
CA ALA A 241 13.49 9.39 -30.88
C ALA A 241 13.18 9.94 -29.47
N ASP A 242 13.80 11.04 -29.04
CA ASP A 242 13.57 11.65 -27.72
C ASP A 242 12.12 12.14 -27.56
N ALA A 243 11.53 12.73 -28.60
CA ALA A 243 10.14 13.18 -28.57
C ALA A 243 9.16 12.00 -28.49
N HIS A 244 9.46 10.85 -29.12
CA HIS A 244 8.68 9.62 -28.92
C HIS A 244 8.84 9.11 -27.48
N CYS A 245 10.05 9.15 -26.92
CA CYS A 245 10.29 8.72 -25.54
C CYS A 245 9.51 9.59 -24.54
N ASN A 246 9.60 10.91 -24.66
CA ASN A 246 8.93 11.86 -23.78
C ASN A 246 7.40 11.81 -23.91
N LEU A 247 6.87 11.64 -25.13
CA LEU A 247 5.44 11.41 -25.33
C LEU A 247 4.99 10.11 -24.67
N GLY A 248 5.80 9.06 -24.74
CA GLY A 248 5.53 7.80 -24.06
C GLY A 248 5.41 7.97 -22.54
N THR A 249 6.36 8.68 -21.92
CA THR A 249 6.32 8.97 -20.47
C THR A 249 5.06 9.76 -20.09
N LEU A 250 4.72 10.81 -20.85
CA LEU A 250 3.49 11.58 -20.63
C LEU A 250 2.22 10.70 -20.76
N LEU A 251 2.17 9.83 -21.77
CA LEU A 251 1.04 8.91 -21.95
C LEU A 251 0.93 7.91 -20.80
N GLN A 252 2.06 7.46 -20.26
CA GLN A 252 2.10 6.62 -19.07
C GLN A 252 1.49 7.36 -17.86
N ASP A 253 1.86 8.62 -17.63
CA ASP A 253 1.33 9.44 -16.54
C ASP A 253 -0.19 9.72 -16.70
N MET A 254 -0.68 9.76 -17.94
CA MET A 254 -2.12 9.83 -18.26
C MET A 254 -2.84 8.47 -18.19
N GLY A 255 -2.15 7.38 -17.84
CA GLY A 255 -2.72 6.03 -17.78
C GLY A 255 -2.98 5.37 -19.14
N ARG A 256 -2.52 5.97 -20.25
CA ARG A 256 -2.67 5.46 -21.62
C ARG A 256 -1.52 4.52 -21.96
N LEU A 257 -1.44 3.42 -21.23
CA LEU A 257 -0.28 2.52 -21.21
C LEU A 257 0.04 1.95 -22.61
N GLU A 258 -0.96 1.50 -23.37
CA GLU A 258 -0.74 0.90 -24.71
C GLU A 258 -0.12 1.89 -25.71
N GLU A 259 -0.56 3.14 -25.65
CA GLU A 259 0.03 4.20 -26.47
C GLU A 259 1.45 4.55 -26.00
N ALA A 260 1.69 4.54 -24.69
CA ALA A 260 3.01 4.74 -24.12
C ALA A 260 4.00 3.67 -24.59
N GLU A 261 3.61 2.40 -24.55
CA GLU A 261 4.43 1.27 -25.04
C GLU A 261 4.78 1.47 -26.53
N SER A 262 3.79 1.81 -27.35
CA SER A 262 3.99 2.05 -28.78
C SER A 262 5.01 3.17 -29.04
N CYS A 263 4.93 4.26 -28.28
CA CYS A 263 5.86 5.38 -28.36
C CYS A 263 7.27 4.98 -27.94
N HIS A 264 7.44 4.29 -26.80
CA HIS A 264 8.77 3.82 -26.35
C HIS A 264 9.39 2.82 -27.34
N ARG A 265 8.61 1.87 -27.87
CA ARG A 265 9.09 0.95 -28.92
C ARG A 265 9.46 1.68 -30.20
N ARG A 266 8.77 2.78 -30.55
CA ARG A 266 9.14 3.61 -31.70
C ARG A 266 10.46 4.35 -31.45
N ALA A 267 10.64 4.94 -30.27
CA ALA A 267 11.91 5.55 -29.87
C ALA A 267 13.07 4.55 -30.00
N LEU A 268 12.90 3.33 -29.49
CA LEU A 268 13.91 2.27 -29.52
C LEU A 268 14.20 1.71 -30.93
N ARG A 269 13.24 1.76 -31.85
CA ARG A 269 13.51 1.43 -33.28
C ARG A 269 14.37 2.49 -33.95
N LEU A 270 14.26 3.75 -33.53
CA LEU A 270 15.00 4.88 -34.09
C LEU A 270 16.39 5.00 -33.47
N ALA A 271 16.51 4.75 -32.16
CA ALA A 271 17.75 4.78 -31.41
C ALA A 271 17.78 3.63 -30.37
N PRO A 272 18.36 2.46 -30.73
CA PRO A 272 18.34 1.25 -29.89
C PRO A 272 19.15 1.31 -28.60
N ASP A 273 20.02 2.30 -28.46
CA ASP A 273 20.96 2.54 -27.36
C ASP A 273 20.48 3.59 -26.35
N LEU A 274 19.24 4.09 -26.50
CA LEU A 274 18.60 4.97 -25.52
C LEU A 274 18.25 4.20 -24.24
N ALA A 275 19.14 4.26 -23.24
CA ALA A 275 18.95 3.62 -21.94
C ALA A 275 17.65 4.08 -21.25
N ASP A 276 17.32 5.37 -21.33
CA ASP A 276 16.11 5.94 -20.72
C ASP A 276 14.82 5.42 -21.40
N ALA A 277 14.85 5.17 -22.71
CA ALA A 277 13.71 4.59 -23.42
C ALA A 277 13.48 3.11 -23.06
N HIS A 278 14.56 2.33 -22.82
CA HIS A 278 14.45 0.97 -22.28
C HIS A 278 13.92 0.98 -20.84
N TYR A 279 14.40 1.90 -20.00
CA TYR A 279 13.91 2.05 -18.62
C TYR A 279 12.41 2.42 -18.59
N ASN A 280 11.99 3.42 -19.38
CA ASN A 280 10.59 3.85 -19.43
C ASN A 280 9.68 2.77 -20.03
N LEU A 281 10.14 2.05 -21.07
CA LEU A 281 9.43 0.87 -21.57
C LEU A 281 9.26 -0.19 -20.46
N GLY A 282 10.29 -0.41 -19.64
CA GLY A 282 10.23 -1.30 -18.50
C GLY A 282 9.15 -0.89 -17.49
N ASN A 283 9.09 0.40 -17.15
CA ASN A 283 8.06 0.96 -16.26
C ASN A 283 6.65 0.78 -16.83
N THR A 284 6.45 1.11 -18.11
CA THR A 284 5.16 0.92 -18.80
C THR A 284 4.75 -0.56 -18.81
N LEU A 285 5.66 -1.48 -19.14
CA LEU A 285 5.37 -2.92 -19.17
C LEU A 285 5.04 -3.47 -17.77
N ARG A 286 5.74 -3.01 -16.73
CA ARG A 286 5.44 -3.37 -15.34
C ARG A 286 4.04 -2.88 -14.94
N ALA A 287 3.69 -1.64 -15.29
CA ALA A 287 2.35 -1.09 -15.04
C ALA A 287 1.23 -1.87 -15.76
N MET A 288 1.52 -2.49 -16.91
CA MET A 288 0.61 -3.39 -17.61
C MET A 288 0.60 -4.84 -17.06
N GLY A 289 1.43 -5.16 -16.06
CA GLY A 289 1.61 -6.53 -15.57
C GLY A 289 2.42 -7.45 -16.50
N ARG A 290 3.07 -6.90 -17.54
CA ARG A 290 3.94 -7.65 -18.48
C ARG A 290 5.37 -7.75 -17.94
N LEU A 291 5.51 -8.45 -16.83
CA LEU A 291 6.70 -8.41 -15.98
C LEU A 291 7.98 -8.94 -16.66
N GLU A 292 7.92 -10.02 -17.45
CA GLU A 292 9.10 -10.53 -18.17
C GLU A 292 9.63 -9.50 -19.18
N GLY A 293 8.73 -8.81 -19.86
CA GLY A 293 9.08 -7.72 -20.77
C GLY A 293 9.71 -6.53 -20.04
N ALA A 294 9.20 -6.22 -18.84
CA ALA A 294 9.78 -5.19 -17.98
C ALA A 294 11.21 -5.54 -17.56
N VAL A 295 11.43 -6.76 -17.07
CA VAL A 295 12.76 -7.27 -16.69
C VAL A 295 13.76 -7.19 -17.84
N GLN A 296 13.37 -7.61 -19.05
CA GLN A 296 14.24 -7.52 -20.23
C GLN A 296 14.63 -6.08 -20.55
N SER A 297 13.66 -5.17 -20.47
CA SER A 297 13.87 -3.74 -20.74
C SER A 297 14.80 -3.10 -19.71
N TYR A 298 14.61 -3.37 -18.41
CA TYR A 298 15.51 -2.88 -17.37
C TYR A 298 16.94 -3.44 -17.49
N ARG A 299 17.09 -4.74 -17.79
CA ARG A 299 18.41 -5.34 -18.04
C ARG A 299 19.11 -4.66 -19.20
N ARG A 300 18.38 -4.31 -20.27
CA ARG A 300 18.95 -3.59 -21.41
C ARG A 300 19.35 -2.15 -21.03
N ALA A 301 18.54 -1.46 -20.24
CA ALA A 301 18.89 -0.14 -19.71
C ALA A 301 20.19 -0.19 -18.87
N LEU A 302 20.34 -1.20 -18.01
CA LEU A 302 21.54 -1.41 -17.18
C LEU A 302 22.77 -1.86 -17.99
N ALA A 303 22.58 -2.57 -19.10
CA ALA A 303 23.68 -2.91 -20.00
C ALA A 303 24.24 -1.68 -20.73
N LEU A 304 23.38 -0.71 -21.05
CA LEU A 304 23.75 0.56 -21.68
C LEU A 304 24.29 1.58 -20.67
N ARG A 305 23.73 1.59 -19.45
CA ARG A 305 24.13 2.46 -18.34
C ARG A 305 24.26 1.65 -17.04
N PRO A 306 25.45 1.09 -16.73
CA PRO A 306 25.66 0.21 -15.58
C PRO A 306 25.42 0.86 -14.20
N VAL A 307 25.53 2.19 -14.12
CA VAL A 307 25.21 2.98 -12.92
C VAL A 307 23.88 3.70 -13.17
N TYR A 308 22.79 2.98 -12.97
CA TYR A 308 21.43 3.50 -13.09
C TYR A 308 20.57 2.96 -11.94
N LEU A 309 20.65 3.62 -10.78
CA LEU A 309 20.07 3.14 -9.51
C LEU A 309 18.57 2.86 -9.62
N GLN A 310 17.82 3.77 -10.26
CA GLN A 310 16.37 3.61 -10.44
C GLN A 310 16.02 2.38 -11.28
N ALA A 311 16.79 2.08 -12.33
CA ALA A 311 16.60 0.88 -13.14
C ALA A 311 16.95 -0.39 -12.36
N CYS A 312 17.98 -0.34 -11.50
CA CYS A 312 18.38 -1.46 -10.64
C CYS A 312 17.31 -1.78 -9.59
N CYS A 313 16.79 -0.76 -8.89
CA CYS A 313 15.67 -0.92 -7.95
C CYS A 313 14.41 -1.43 -8.65
N ASN A 314 14.01 -0.85 -9.78
CA ASN A 314 12.81 -1.26 -10.51
C ASN A 314 12.92 -2.67 -11.10
N LEU A 315 14.13 -3.10 -11.48
CA LEU A 315 14.41 -4.49 -11.85
C LEU A 315 14.22 -5.42 -10.65
N GLY A 316 14.72 -5.04 -9.47
CA GLY A 316 14.51 -5.79 -8.22
C GLY A 316 13.02 -6.01 -7.93
N ILE A 317 12.21 -4.94 -8.01
CA ILE A 317 10.75 -5.01 -7.81
C ILE A 317 10.09 -5.94 -8.85
N ALA A 318 10.41 -5.76 -10.14
CA ALA A 318 9.83 -6.60 -11.19
C ALA A 318 10.22 -8.09 -11.06
N LEU A 319 11.40 -8.38 -10.51
CA LEU A 319 11.84 -9.75 -10.21
C LEU A 319 11.09 -10.33 -9.00
N GLN A 320 10.77 -9.53 -7.98
CA GLN A 320 9.89 -9.95 -6.88
C GLN A 320 8.50 -10.29 -7.38
N ASP A 321 7.90 -9.41 -8.19
CA ASP A 321 6.57 -9.61 -8.75
C ASP A 321 6.50 -10.88 -9.61
N LEU A 322 7.62 -11.32 -10.21
CA LEU A 322 7.77 -12.58 -10.95
C LEU A 322 8.03 -13.81 -10.07
N GLY A 323 8.10 -13.67 -8.75
CA GLY A 323 8.47 -14.76 -7.84
C GLY A 323 9.93 -15.18 -7.96
N ARG A 324 10.84 -14.26 -8.32
CA ARG A 324 12.30 -14.48 -8.41
C ARG A 324 13.06 -13.68 -7.35
N PRO A 325 12.78 -13.85 -6.04
CA PRO A 325 13.29 -12.99 -4.99
C PRO A 325 14.82 -13.08 -4.81
N GLY A 326 15.45 -14.21 -5.16
CA GLY A 326 16.91 -14.34 -5.11
C GLY A 326 17.64 -13.45 -6.14
N GLU A 327 17.08 -13.29 -7.34
CA GLU A 327 17.64 -12.34 -8.32
C GLU A 327 17.32 -10.88 -7.93
N ALA A 328 16.16 -10.64 -7.34
CA ALA A 328 15.82 -9.33 -6.80
C ALA A 328 16.82 -8.89 -5.72
N GLU A 329 17.16 -9.78 -4.78
CA GLU A 329 18.17 -9.53 -3.76
C GLU A 329 19.52 -9.12 -4.36
N ALA A 330 20.00 -9.84 -5.38
CA ALA A 330 21.28 -9.52 -6.02
C ALA A 330 21.29 -8.09 -6.60
N MET A 331 20.17 -7.65 -7.20
CA MET A 331 20.05 -6.29 -7.74
C MET A 331 19.96 -5.23 -6.64
N LEU A 332 19.22 -5.53 -5.56
CA LEU A 332 19.05 -4.59 -4.45
C LEU A 332 20.34 -4.43 -3.64
N ARG A 333 21.10 -5.51 -3.42
CA ARG A 333 22.44 -5.44 -2.81
C ARG A 333 23.41 -4.64 -3.67
N ARG A 334 23.40 -4.82 -5.00
CA ARG A 334 24.18 -3.99 -5.91
C ARG A 334 23.80 -2.51 -5.83
N THR A 335 22.52 -2.18 -5.69
CA THR A 335 22.10 -0.78 -5.45
C THR A 335 22.72 -0.25 -4.16
N LEU A 336 22.74 -1.03 -3.08
CA LEU A 336 23.31 -0.64 -1.79
C LEU A 336 24.85 -0.55 -1.82
N GLU A 337 25.53 -1.34 -2.65
CA GLU A 337 26.97 -1.18 -2.91
C GLU A 337 27.28 0.14 -3.60
N LEU A 338 26.44 0.56 -4.55
CA LEU A 338 26.60 1.83 -5.27
C LEU A 338 26.15 3.03 -4.43
N LYS A 339 25.14 2.85 -3.56
CA LYS A 339 24.58 3.88 -2.68
C LYS A 339 24.15 3.26 -1.33
N PRO A 340 25.04 3.28 -0.30
CA PRO A 340 24.79 2.62 0.98
C PRO A 340 23.64 3.19 1.82
N ASP A 341 23.19 4.41 1.55
CA ASP A 341 22.09 5.10 2.24
C ASP A 341 20.78 5.09 1.42
N HIS A 342 20.65 4.19 0.44
CA HIS A 342 19.47 4.12 -0.41
C HIS A 342 18.27 3.48 0.31
N VAL A 343 17.40 4.32 0.86
CA VAL A 343 16.23 3.91 1.67
C VAL A 343 15.32 2.89 0.98
N GLU A 344 14.88 3.17 -0.25
CA GLU A 344 13.96 2.26 -0.98
C GLU A 344 14.60 0.90 -1.27
N ALA A 345 15.92 0.84 -1.43
CA ALA A 345 16.62 -0.41 -1.71
C ALA A 345 16.62 -1.31 -0.47
N TYR A 346 16.78 -0.75 0.74
CA TYR A 346 16.60 -1.49 1.98
C TYR A 346 15.17 -1.99 2.17
N SER A 347 14.15 -1.16 1.89
CA SER A 347 12.75 -1.58 1.98
C SER A 347 12.45 -2.74 1.03
N ASN A 348 12.85 -2.62 -0.23
CA ASN A 348 12.64 -3.67 -1.22
C ASN A 348 13.48 -4.92 -0.91
N LEU A 349 14.70 -4.78 -0.37
CA LEU A 349 15.52 -5.92 0.03
C LEU A 349 14.85 -6.68 1.19
N GLY A 350 14.25 -5.95 2.14
CA GLY A 350 13.42 -6.54 3.18
C GLY A 350 12.27 -7.38 2.62
N ASN A 351 11.58 -6.89 1.59
CA ASN A 351 10.52 -7.65 0.91
C ASN A 351 11.08 -8.95 0.27
N ALA A 352 12.22 -8.87 -0.42
CA ALA A 352 12.83 -10.03 -1.10
C ALA A 352 13.26 -11.10 -0.10
N LEU A 353 13.88 -10.67 1.01
CA LEU A 353 14.34 -11.56 2.07
C LEU A 353 13.16 -12.21 2.79
N LYS A 354 12.09 -11.46 3.04
CA LYS A 354 10.84 -11.98 3.61
C LYS A 354 10.23 -13.06 2.72
N GLU A 355 10.17 -12.86 1.42
CA GLU A 355 9.67 -13.87 0.46
C GLU A 355 10.54 -15.13 0.40
N GLN A 356 11.84 -14.99 0.63
CA GLN A 356 12.78 -16.12 0.79
C GLN A 356 12.72 -16.78 2.18
N GLY A 357 11.86 -16.30 3.09
CA GLY A 357 11.77 -16.81 4.46
C GLY A 357 12.86 -16.30 5.42
N ARG A 358 13.79 -15.46 4.98
CA ARG A 358 14.91 -14.92 5.79
C ARG A 358 14.44 -13.75 6.67
N LEU A 359 13.59 -14.05 7.65
CA LEU A 359 12.80 -13.04 8.37
C LEU A 359 13.65 -12.05 9.19
N ARG A 360 14.72 -12.50 9.88
CA ARG A 360 15.59 -11.61 10.67
C ARG A 360 16.36 -10.59 9.81
N GLU A 361 16.87 -11.03 8.67
CA GLU A 361 17.56 -10.13 7.75
C GLU A 361 16.59 -9.14 7.10
N ALA A 362 15.36 -9.58 6.83
CA ALA A 362 14.30 -8.70 6.37
C ALA A 362 13.98 -7.61 7.42
N GLU A 363 13.89 -7.97 8.70
CA GLU A 363 13.66 -7.04 9.80
C GLU A 363 14.77 -5.99 9.89
N ALA A 364 16.04 -6.44 9.84
CA ALA A 364 17.19 -5.54 9.85
C ALA A 364 17.15 -4.54 8.69
N CYS A 365 16.75 -4.99 7.50
CA CYS A 365 16.58 -4.10 6.34
C CYS A 365 15.48 -3.06 6.55
N TYR A 366 14.30 -3.46 7.06
CA TYR A 366 13.23 -2.49 7.33
C TYR A 366 13.62 -1.49 8.42
N ARG A 367 14.24 -1.95 9.51
CA ARG A 367 14.73 -1.06 10.57
C ARG A 367 15.75 -0.08 10.02
N ARG A 368 16.68 -0.54 9.16
CA ARG A 368 17.66 0.35 8.53
C ARG A 368 17.02 1.38 7.60
N ALA A 369 16.00 0.99 6.83
CA ALA A 369 15.23 1.94 6.04
C ALA A 369 14.55 3.00 6.91
N LEU A 370 13.98 2.62 8.05
CA LEU A 370 13.33 3.53 9.01
C LEU A 370 14.31 4.40 9.79
N GLU A 371 15.53 3.93 10.05
CA GLU A 371 16.62 4.76 10.60
C GLU A 371 17.00 5.89 9.64
N LEU A 372 17.05 5.60 8.34
CA LEU A 372 17.39 6.58 7.31
C LEU A 372 16.21 7.51 6.98
N ASN A 373 14.97 7.00 7.04
CA ASN A 373 13.76 7.79 6.87
C ASN A 373 12.61 7.27 7.76
N PRO A 374 12.36 7.89 8.91
CA PRO A 374 11.32 7.45 9.85
C PRO A 374 9.88 7.66 9.35
N SER A 375 9.66 8.49 8.32
CA SER A 375 8.34 8.93 7.85
C SER A 375 7.69 8.02 6.81
N MET A 376 8.29 6.86 6.52
CA MET A 376 7.77 5.93 5.50
C MET A 376 6.69 5.00 6.04
N ALA A 377 5.42 5.40 5.88
CA ALA A 377 4.27 4.60 6.29
C ALA A 377 4.26 3.18 5.68
N GLU A 378 4.69 3.03 4.42
CA GLU A 378 4.78 1.76 3.72
C GLU A 378 5.76 0.79 4.40
N VAL A 379 6.89 1.29 4.90
CA VAL A 379 7.91 0.47 5.57
C VAL A 379 7.42 0.04 6.96
N HIS A 380 6.78 0.94 7.71
CA HIS A 380 6.11 0.58 8.97
C HIS A 380 5.06 -0.51 8.77
N ASN A 381 4.23 -0.41 7.72
CA ASN A 381 3.28 -1.47 7.38
C ASN A 381 3.99 -2.79 7.06
N ASN A 382 5.05 -2.79 6.25
CA ASN A 382 5.76 -4.02 5.88
C ASN A 382 6.48 -4.66 7.08
N LEU A 383 7.04 -3.85 7.97
CA LEU A 383 7.60 -4.29 9.24
C LEU A 383 6.51 -4.91 10.13
N GLY A 384 5.33 -4.31 10.21
CA GLY A 384 4.19 -4.87 10.94
C GLY A 384 3.79 -6.26 10.43
N ILE A 385 3.71 -6.45 9.11
CA ILE A 385 3.42 -7.76 8.49
C ILE A 385 4.51 -8.77 8.86
N LEU A 386 5.79 -8.39 8.78
CA LEU A 386 6.90 -9.26 9.12
C LEU A 386 6.89 -9.66 10.60
N LEU A 387 6.68 -8.71 11.51
CA LEU A 387 6.61 -8.94 12.94
C LEU A 387 5.44 -9.88 13.29
N GLN A 388 4.30 -9.71 12.62
CA GLN A 388 3.16 -10.62 12.74
C GLN A 388 3.49 -12.03 12.25
N ASP A 389 4.19 -12.18 11.11
CA ASP A 389 4.65 -13.47 10.60
C ASP A 389 5.61 -14.18 11.59
N MET A 390 6.37 -13.40 12.37
CA MET A 390 7.25 -13.86 13.47
C MET A 390 6.54 -14.04 14.83
N GLY A 391 5.23 -13.79 14.91
CA GLY A 391 4.42 -13.91 16.14
C GLY A 391 4.51 -12.72 17.10
N GLY A 392 5.22 -11.65 16.75
CA GLY A 392 5.34 -10.42 17.56
C GLY A 392 4.13 -9.50 17.42
N LEU A 393 2.97 -9.91 17.95
CA LEU A 393 1.68 -9.22 17.74
C LEU A 393 1.68 -7.76 18.23
N GLU A 394 2.21 -7.50 19.43
CA GLU A 394 2.23 -6.15 20.01
C GLU A 394 3.12 -5.19 19.21
N ALA A 395 4.31 -5.64 18.82
CA ALA A 395 5.23 -4.86 18.00
C ALA A 395 4.65 -4.61 16.60
N ALA A 396 3.98 -5.61 16.01
CA ALA A 396 3.29 -5.46 14.74
C ALA A 396 2.14 -4.44 14.82
N ALA A 397 1.32 -4.49 15.86
CA ALA A 397 0.26 -3.50 16.10
C ALA A 397 0.83 -2.08 16.22
N ALA A 398 1.95 -1.90 16.94
CA ALA A 398 2.63 -0.62 17.06
C ALA A 398 3.12 -0.10 15.68
N SER A 399 3.70 -0.97 14.85
CA SER A 399 4.12 -0.60 13.50
C SER A 399 2.94 -0.21 12.60
N TYR A 400 1.81 -0.94 12.66
CA TYR A 400 0.62 -0.56 11.89
C TYR A 400 0.04 0.78 12.35
N ARG A 401 -0.06 1.01 13.66
CA ARG A 401 -0.51 2.31 14.19
C ARG A 401 0.42 3.44 13.75
N LYS A 402 1.73 3.21 13.73
CA LYS A 402 2.68 4.22 13.23
C LYS A 402 2.49 4.53 11.76
N ALA A 403 2.20 3.51 10.93
CA ALA A 403 1.85 3.72 9.53
C ALA A 403 0.58 4.58 9.38
N LEU A 404 -0.42 4.38 10.24
CA LEU A 404 -1.67 5.14 10.23
C LEU A 404 -1.53 6.57 10.77
N GLU A 405 -0.63 6.80 11.74
CA GLU A 405 -0.27 8.16 12.18
C GLU A 405 0.35 8.97 11.04
N LEU A 406 1.24 8.35 10.26
CA LEU A 406 1.92 8.99 9.14
C LEU A 406 1.00 9.16 7.93
N LYS A 407 0.08 8.20 7.72
CA LYS A 407 -0.83 8.15 6.58
C LYS A 407 -2.21 7.63 7.02
N PRO A 408 -3.12 8.51 7.49
CA PRO A 408 -4.43 8.11 8.02
C PRO A 408 -5.34 7.40 7.03
N ASP A 409 -5.14 7.64 5.72
CA ASP A 409 -5.84 7.02 4.61
C ASP A 409 -5.20 5.71 4.12
N TYR A 410 -4.25 5.15 4.88
CA TYR A 410 -3.59 3.91 4.51
C TYR A 410 -4.44 2.68 4.86
N PHE A 411 -5.54 2.48 4.12
CA PHE A 411 -6.52 1.42 4.36
C PHE A 411 -5.95 0.01 4.42
N LYS A 412 -4.85 -0.24 3.70
CA LYS A 412 -4.11 -1.52 3.75
C LYS A 412 -3.51 -1.75 5.15
N ALA A 413 -2.83 -0.77 5.72
CA ALA A 413 -2.27 -0.87 7.07
C ALA A 413 -3.37 -0.99 8.13
N HIS A 414 -4.48 -0.26 7.95
CA HIS A 414 -5.62 -0.34 8.87
C HIS A 414 -6.29 -1.72 8.82
N SER A 415 -6.47 -2.28 7.62
CA SER A 415 -6.98 -3.65 7.46
C SER A 415 -6.04 -4.68 8.09
N ASN A 416 -4.72 -4.52 7.93
CA ASN A 416 -3.75 -5.39 8.57
C ASN A 416 -3.81 -5.31 10.10
N LEU A 417 -3.99 -4.10 10.66
CA LEU A 417 -4.21 -3.91 12.09
C LEU A 417 -5.47 -4.65 12.56
N LEU A 418 -6.61 -4.42 11.92
CA LEU A 418 -7.88 -5.10 12.26
C LEU A 418 -7.76 -6.61 12.16
N PHE A 419 -7.11 -7.12 11.12
CA PHE A 419 -6.84 -8.54 10.98
C PHE A 419 -5.95 -9.06 12.11
N LEU A 420 -4.92 -8.32 12.52
CA LEU A 420 -4.03 -8.66 13.63
C LEU A 420 -4.76 -8.70 14.98
N LEU A 421 -5.69 -7.79 15.25
CA LEU A 421 -6.43 -7.74 16.52
C LEU A 421 -7.19 -9.04 16.82
N ASN A 422 -7.52 -9.82 15.79
CA ASN A 422 -8.15 -11.13 15.93
C ASN A 422 -7.22 -12.22 16.51
N TYR A 423 -5.90 -12.01 16.53
CA TYR A 423 -4.93 -12.96 17.06
C TYR A 423 -4.59 -12.72 18.54
N ASP A 424 -4.76 -11.48 19.02
CA ASP A 424 -4.31 -11.07 20.34
C ASP A 424 -5.42 -11.29 21.39
N PRO A 425 -5.27 -12.26 22.31
CA PRO A 425 -6.28 -12.53 23.34
C PRO A 425 -6.47 -11.38 24.34
N LYS A 426 -5.55 -10.40 24.36
CA LYS A 426 -5.64 -9.22 25.24
C LYS A 426 -6.59 -8.15 24.69
N VAL A 427 -6.91 -8.21 23.39
CA VAL A 427 -7.79 -7.22 22.75
C VAL A 427 -9.24 -7.59 23.03
N SER A 428 -10.01 -6.67 23.63
CA SER A 428 -11.43 -6.90 23.85
C SER A 428 -12.22 -6.74 22.54
N GLN A 429 -13.39 -7.38 22.46
CA GLN A 429 -14.30 -7.20 21.31
C GLN A 429 -14.75 -5.74 21.14
N GLN A 430 -14.85 -5.00 22.24
CA GLN A 430 -15.20 -3.58 22.19
C GLN A 430 -14.07 -2.76 21.54
N ASP A 431 -12.81 -3.00 21.90
CA ASP A 431 -11.67 -2.28 21.32
C ASP A 431 -11.52 -2.58 19.83
N ALA A 432 -11.67 -3.86 19.45
CA ALA A 432 -11.63 -4.27 18.05
C ALA A 432 -12.79 -3.65 17.24
N PHE A 433 -13.98 -3.55 17.84
CA PHE A 433 -15.13 -2.90 17.21
C PHE A 433 -14.92 -1.39 17.02
N GLU A 434 -14.38 -0.70 18.03
CA GLU A 434 -14.07 0.73 17.92
C GLU A 434 -13.02 1.01 16.84
N GLU A 435 -12.00 0.15 16.71
CA GLU A 435 -11.04 0.26 15.62
C GLU A 435 -11.71 0.05 14.25
N ALA A 436 -12.63 -0.91 14.13
CA ALA A 436 -13.38 -1.11 12.89
C ALA A 436 -14.27 0.10 12.56
N GLN A 437 -14.86 0.75 13.57
CA GLN A 437 -15.61 1.99 13.37
C GLN A 437 -14.70 3.14 12.91
N ARG A 438 -13.47 3.26 13.43
CA ARG A 438 -12.48 4.22 12.93
C ARG A 438 -12.12 3.95 11.47
N TYR A 439 -11.94 2.69 11.10
CA TYR A 439 -11.75 2.29 9.70
C TYR A 439 -12.91 2.75 8.82
N GLY A 440 -14.14 2.43 9.23
CA GLY A 440 -15.35 2.83 8.52
C GLY A 440 -15.49 4.33 8.33
N ALA A 441 -15.21 5.10 9.39
CA ALA A 441 -15.23 6.56 9.35
C ALA A 441 -14.19 7.13 8.38
N ASN A 442 -12.96 6.58 8.40
CA ASN A 442 -11.91 6.98 7.46
C ASN A 442 -12.32 6.63 6.02
N VAL A 443 -12.85 5.43 5.78
CA VAL A 443 -13.34 5.04 4.44
C VAL A 443 -14.45 6.00 3.98
N ALA A 444 -15.43 6.29 4.82
CA ALA A 444 -16.53 7.20 4.50
C ALA A 444 -16.04 8.63 4.15
N ALA A 445 -14.98 9.11 4.81
CA ALA A 445 -14.38 10.41 4.52
C ALA A 445 -13.67 10.48 3.15
N HIS A 446 -13.25 9.34 2.59
CA HIS A 446 -12.57 9.26 1.30
C HIS A 446 -13.52 9.13 0.10
N VAL A 447 -14.77 8.74 0.33
CA VAL A 447 -15.77 8.58 -0.71
C VAL A 447 -16.38 9.92 -1.10
N ARG A 448 -16.22 10.31 -2.36
CA ARG A 448 -16.71 11.61 -2.89
C ARG A 448 -18.22 11.63 -3.12
N HIS A 449 -18.81 10.49 -3.46
CA HIS A 449 -20.25 10.37 -3.72
C HIS A 449 -20.71 8.94 -3.47
N ARG A 450 -22.00 8.77 -3.19
CA ARG A 450 -22.63 7.47 -2.97
C ARG A 450 -23.76 7.27 -3.98
N TYR A 451 -23.86 6.08 -4.55
CA TYR A 451 -25.02 5.73 -5.37
C TYR A 451 -26.27 5.58 -4.48
N SER A 452 -27.33 6.26 -4.87
CA SER A 452 -28.65 6.22 -4.19
C SER A 452 -29.78 5.76 -5.11
N LYS A 453 -29.48 5.60 -6.40
CA LYS A 453 -30.35 5.03 -7.44
C LYS A 453 -29.54 3.96 -8.15
N TRP A 454 -30.15 2.81 -8.43
CA TRP A 454 -29.50 1.66 -9.06
C TRP A 454 -30.19 1.30 -10.37
N SER A 455 -29.41 0.81 -11.33
CA SER A 455 -29.85 0.43 -12.68
C SER A 455 -30.57 -0.93 -12.72
N CYS A 456 -30.49 -1.71 -11.64
CA CYS A 456 -31.12 -3.02 -11.53
C CYS A 456 -32.66 -2.95 -11.53
N ASN A 457 -33.31 -3.94 -12.13
CA ASN A 457 -34.77 -4.01 -12.18
C ASN A 457 -35.34 -4.44 -10.81
N LYS A 458 -36.25 -3.64 -10.25
CA LYS A 458 -36.93 -3.95 -8.96
C LYS A 458 -37.76 -5.23 -9.01
N GLN A 459 -38.33 -5.56 -10.17
CA GLN A 459 -39.19 -6.73 -10.39
C GLN A 459 -38.48 -7.78 -11.25
N ALA A 460 -37.16 -7.95 -11.05
CA ALA A 460 -36.40 -8.94 -11.80
C ALA A 460 -36.86 -10.37 -11.47
N GLU A 461 -37.15 -11.15 -12.51
CA GLU A 461 -37.39 -12.60 -12.40
C GLU A 461 -36.11 -13.36 -12.02
N ARG A 462 -34.94 -12.79 -12.31
CA ARG A 462 -33.61 -13.34 -12.03
C ARG A 462 -32.72 -12.30 -11.35
N LEU A 463 -32.24 -12.59 -10.14
CA LEU A 463 -31.40 -11.67 -9.38
C LEU A 463 -29.92 -11.80 -9.78
N ARG A 464 -29.29 -10.66 -10.08
CA ARG A 464 -27.83 -10.58 -10.30
C ARG A 464 -27.09 -10.50 -8.98
N ILE A 465 -26.23 -11.49 -8.72
CA ILE A 465 -25.39 -11.55 -7.52
C ILE A 465 -23.93 -11.36 -7.94
N GLY A 466 -23.29 -10.33 -7.40
CA GLY A 466 -21.89 -10.02 -7.62
C GLY A 466 -21.01 -10.48 -6.47
N PHE A 467 -19.90 -11.15 -6.76
CA PHE A 467 -18.92 -11.60 -5.77
C PHE A 467 -17.60 -10.86 -5.99
N VAL A 468 -17.08 -10.22 -4.95
CA VAL A 468 -15.82 -9.45 -4.99
C VAL A 468 -14.79 -10.16 -4.14
N SER A 469 -13.63 -10.51 -4.73
CA SER A 469 -12.56 -11.17 -3.99
C SER A 469 -11.20 -11.08 -4.70
N GLY A 470 -10.14 -11.08 -3.91
CA GLY A 470 -8.78 -11.33 -4.39
C GLY A 470 -8.40 -12.82 -4.39
N ASP A 471 -9.31 -13.69 -3.97
CA ASP A 471 -9.00 -15.08 -3.65
C ASP A 471 -9.82 -16.10 -4.44
N PHE A 472 -10.20 -15.76 -5.68
CA PHE A 472 -10.75 -16.70 -6.66
C PHE A 472 -9.66 -17.65 -7.19
N ARG A 473 -9.07 -18.45 -6.31
CA ARG A 473 -7.92 -19.34 -6.56
C ARG A 473 -7.88 -20.48 -5.55
N ASN A 474 -6.85 -21.32 -5.57
CA ASN A 474 -6.57 -22.32 -4.53
C ASN A 474 -6.28 -21.66 -3.18
N HIS A 475 -7.36 -21.28 -2.51
CA HIS A 475 -7.40 -20.52 -1.28
C HIS A 475 -8.65 -20.95 -0.49
N PRO A 476 -8.67 -20.84 0.85
CA PRO A 476 -9.86 -21.05 1.66
C PRO A 476 -11.16 -20.49 1.08
N VAL A 477 -11.15 -19.23 0.60
CA VAL A 477 -12.32 -18.62 -0.04
C VAL A 477 -12.82 -19.47 -1.21
N GLY A 478 -11.95 -19.88 -2.13
CA GLY A 478 -12.30 -20.78 -3.24
C GLY A 478 -12.87 -22.12 -2.77
N TYR A 479 -12.26 -22.75 -1.76
CA TYR A 479 -12.73 -24.04 -1.22
C TYR A 479 -14.15 -23.97 -0.64
N PHE A 480 -14.52 -22.86 0.01
CA PHE A 480 -15.86 -22.69 0.56
C PHE A 480 -16.87 -22.08 -0.44
N LEU A 481 -16.38 -21.37 -1.45
CA LEU A 481 -17.24 -20.77 -2.48
C LEU A 481 -17.69 -21.79 -3.52
N GLU A 482 -16.80 -22.68 -3.96
CA GLU A 482 -17.08 -23.58 -5.09
C GLU A 482 -18.32 -24.47 -4.84
N ASN A 483 -18.49 -24.99 -3.62
CA ASN A 483 -19.63 -25.86 -3.31
C ASN A 483 -20.97 -25.13 -3.37
N LEU A 484 -21.01 -23.84 -3.01
CA LEU A 484 -22.18 -22.98 -3.23
C LEU A 484 -22.44 -22.78 -4.72
N LEU A 485 -21.42 -22.35 -5.47
CA LEU A 485 -21.55 -22.04 -6.90
C LEU A 485 -22.02 -23.24 -7.75
N ARG A 486 -21.59 -24.45 -7.37
CA ARG A 486 -21.98 -25.69 -8.03
C ARG A 486 -23.48 -25.99 -7.89
N HIS A 487 -24.13 -25.53 -6.82
CA HIS A 487 -25.48 -25.93 -6.44
C HIS A 487 -26.50 -24.79 -6.41
N ILE A 488 -26.08 -23.54 -6.49
CA ILE A 488 -26.98 -22.39 -6.53
C ILE A 488 -27.86 -22.41 -7.77
N ASP A 489 -29.13 -22.03 -7.59
CA ASP A 489 -30.12 -22.02 -8.67
C ASP A 489 -29.78 -20.95 -9.72
N ARG A 490 -29.23 -21.40 -10.85
CA ARG A 490 -28.84 -20.50 -11.95
C ARG A 490 -30.03 -20.01 -12.77
N GLU A 491 -31.23 -20.54 -12.58
CA GLU A 491 -32.45 -19.98 -13.19
C GLU A 491 -32.92 -18.76 -12.38
N ALA A 492 -32.88 -18.84 -11.05
CA ALA A 492 -33.21 -17.73 -10.15
C ALA A 492 -32.09 -16.66 -10.04
N PHE A 493 -30.82 -17.06 -10.20
CA PHE A 493 -29.66 -16.17 -10.00
C PHE A 493 -28.74 -16.09 -11.22
N GLU A 494 -28.27 -14.88 -11.53
CA GLU A 494 -27.24 -14.59 -12.54
C GLU A 494 -25.96 -14.14 -11.81
N LEU A 495 -24.89 -14.93 -11.89
CA LEU A 495 -23.70 -14.72 -11.06
C LEU A 495 -22.62 -13.91 -11.77
N TYR A 496 -22.04 -12.95 -11.07
CA TYR A 496 -20.98 -12.07 -11.56
C TYR A 496 -19.76 -12.21 -10.64
N ALA A 497 -18.57 -12.40 -11.21
CA ALA A 497 -17.31 -12.39 -10.48
C ALA A 497 -16.55 -11.10 -10.74
N TYR A 498 -16.01 -10.53 -9.66
CA TYR A 498 -15.21 -9.31 -9.66
C TYR A 498 -13.85 -9.58 -9.00
N PRO A 499 -12.90 -10.21 -9.71
CA PRO A 499 -11.58 -10.51 -9.16
C PRO A 499 -10.76 -9.24 -8.95
N THR A 500 -10.11 -9.12 -7.80
CA THR A 500 -9.31 -7.94 -7.40
C THR A 500 -7.80 -8.20 -7.47
N ASP A 501 -7.39 -9.43 -7.79
CA ASP A 501 -6.02 -9.89 -8.00
C ASP A 501 -5.96 -10.62 -9.36
N PRO A 502 -4.91 -10.42 -10.19
CA PRO A 502 -4.82 -11.05 -11.52
C PRO A 502 -4.31 -12.50 -11.50
N TRP A 503 -4.04 -13.06 -10.32
CA TRP A 503 -3.56 -14.43 -10.18
C TRP A 503 -4.57 -15.43 -10.75
N THR A 504 -4.06 -16.43 -11.47
CA THR A 504 -4.87 -17.51 -12.04
C THR A 504 -4.26 -18.87 -11.73
N ASP A 505 -5.10 -19.82 -11.34
CA ASP A 505 -4.75 -21.22 -11.20
C ASP A 505 -5.92 -22.14 -11.64
N GLU A 506 -5.78 -23.45 -11.43
CA GLU A 506 -6.80 -24.42 -11.80
C GLU A 506 -8.16 -24.16 -11.13
N MET A 507 -8.15 -23.75 -9.85
CA MET A 507 -9.37 -23.40 -9.13
C MET A 507 -10.00 -22.15 -9.75
N THR A 508 -9.21 -21.14 -10.14
CA THR A 508 -9.74 -19.96 -10.84
C THR A 508 -10.53 -20.37 -12.09
N LEU A 509 -9.99 -21.27 -12.91
CA LEU A 509 -10.65 -21.75 -14.13
C LEU A 509 -11.95 -22.50 -13.83
N ARG A 510 -11.97 -23.33 -12.78
CA ARG A 510 -13.21 -24.00 -12.33
C ARG A 510 -14.24 -22.99 -11.85
N LEU A 511 -13.84 -22.03 -11.02
CA LEU A 511 -14.72 -20.99 -10.48
C LEU A 511 -15.32 -20.13 -11.60
N GLU A 512 -14.50 -19.69 -12.56
CA GLU A 512 -14.92 -18.87 -13.71
C GLU A 512 -16.09 -19.51 -14.48
N SER A 513 -16.09 -20.84 -14.63
CA SER A 513 -17.14 -21.58 -15.36
C SER A 513 -18.55 -21.47 -14.74
N TYR A 514 -18.67 -21.08 -13.47
CA TYR A 514 -19.96 -20.90 -12.81
C TYR A 514 -20.54 -19.49 -13.00
N PHE A 515 -19.75 -18.52 -13.44
CA PHE A 515 -20.17 -17.13 -13.56
C PHE A 515 -20.66 -16.80 -14.97
N ALA A 516 -21.74 -16.00 -15.05
CA ALA A 516 -22.22 -15.46 -16.31
C ALA A 516 -21.29 -14.35 -16.84
N LYS A 517 -20.63 -13.62 -15.93
CA LYS A 517 -19.61 -12.63 -16.25
C LYS A 517 -18.42 -12.70 -15.29
N TRP A 518 -17.23 -12.58 -15.85
CA TRP A 518 -15.97 -12.40 -15.15
C TRP A 518 -15.43 -11.00 -15.45
N GLN A 519 -15.48 -10.09 -14.48
CA GLN A 519 -15.25 -8.65 -14.65
C GLN A 519 -14.16 -8.15 -13.69
N PRO A 520 -12.88 -8.22 -14.07
CA PRO A 520 -11.79 -7.80 -13.21
C PRO A 520 -11.87 -6.38 -12.67
N LEU A 521 -11.41 -6.19 -11.43
CA LEU A 521 -11.27 -4.88 -10.77
C LEU A 521 -9.80 -4.53 -10.45
N TYR A 522 -8.86 -5.44 -10.65
CA TYR A 522 -7.44 -5.10 -10.56
C TYR A 522 -7.09 -4.03 -11.61
N GLY A 523 -6.17 -3.12 -11.25
CA GLY A 523 -5.80 -1.97 -12.09
C GLY A 523 -6.80 -0.80 -12.09
N LEU A 524 -7.97 -0.95 -11.47
CA LEU A 524 -8.91 0.15 -11.25
C LEU A 524 -8.76 0.74 -9.85
N ASP A 525 -9.00 2.05 -9.74
CA ASP A 525 -9.30 2.68 -8.45
C ASP A 525 -10.71 2.29 -7.96
N ASP A 526 -11.01 2.60 -6.70
CA ASP A 526 -12.26 2.16 -6.06
C ASP A 526 -13.51 2.84 -6.67
N GLU A 527 -13.39 4.07 -7.16
CA GLU A 527 -14.50 4.80 -7.82
C GLU A 527 -14.83 4.18 -9.18
N ALA A 528 -13.82 3.88 -10.00
CA ALA A 528 -13.96 3.21 -11.29
C ALA A 528 -14.46 1.77 -11.12
N ALA A 529 -13.98 1.06 -10.10
CA ALA A 529 -14.48 -0.26 -9.75
C ALA A 529 -15.97 -0.22 -9.34
N ALA A 530 -16.36 0.72 -8.48
CA ALA A 530 -17.76 0.93 -8.10
C ALA A 530 -18.63 1.27 -9.32
N LYS A 531 -18.15 2.13 -10.22
CA LYS A 531 -18.85 2.49 -11.45
C LYS A 531 -19.08 1.28 -12.38
N ARG A 532 -18.10 0.38 -12.49
CA ARG A 532 -18.24 -0.87 -13.27
C ARG A 532 -19.35 -1.75 -12.70
N ILE A 533 -19.31 -2.03 -11.39
CA ILE A 533 -20.33 -2.85 -10.71
C ILE A 533 -21.71 -2.21 -10.83
N HIS A 534 -21.81 -0.89 -10.63
CA HIS A 534 -23.04 -0.14 -10.78
C HIS A 534 -23.62 -0.24 -12.20
N GLY A 535 -22.76 -0.16 -13.22
CA GLY A 535 -23.13 -0.32 -14.62
C GLY A 535 -23.65 -1.71 -14.97
N ASP A 536 -23.18 -2.75 -14.29
CA ASP A 536 -23.68 -4.13 -14.45
C ASP A 536 -25.09 -4.35 -13.86
N GLY A 537 -25.57 -3.44 -13.01
CA GLY A 537 -26.89 -3.54 -12.39
C GLY A 537 -27.00 -4.75 -11.45
N VAL A 538 -25.96 -4.99 -10.66
CA VAL A 538 -25.95 -6.02 -9.60
C VAL A 538 -27.01 -5.68 -8.54
N HIS A 539 -27.80 -6.68 -8.13
CA HIS A 539 -28.83 -6.52 -7.09
C HIS A 539 -28.22 -6.72 -5.70
N ILE A 540 -27.38 -7.75 -5.56
CA ILE A 540 -26.72 -8.13 -4.30
C ILE A 540 -25.23 -8.23 -4.57
N LEU A 541 -24.44 -7.42 -3.86
CA LEU A 541 -22.98 -7.44 -3.94
C LEU A 541 -22.39 -8.04 -2.67
N ILE A 542 -21.50 -9.00 -2.82
CA ILE A 542 -20.93 -9.79 -1.74
C ILE A 542 -19.44 -9.52 -1.67
N ASP A 543 -18.99 -9.05 -0.51
CA ASP A 543 -17.58 -9.04 -0.15
C ASP A 543 -17.18 -10.43 0.38
N LEU A 544 -16.24 -11.08 -0.31
CA LEU A 544 -15.67 -12.36 0.11
C LEU A 544 -14.36 -12.21 0.89
N SER A 545 -13.80 -10.99 0.99
CA SER A 545 -12.45 -10.77 1.49
C SER A 545 -12.41 -10.15 2.89
N GLY A 546 -13.27 -9.19 3.21
CA GLY A 546 -13.18 -8.37 4.43
C GLY A 546 -11.79 -7.72 4.56
N HIS A 547 -11.19 -7.72 5.75
CA HIS A 547 -9.87 -7.11 5.96
C HIS A 547 -8.66 -7.96 5.52
N SER A 548 -8.88 -9.00 4.69
CA SER A 548 -7.78 -9.79 4.11
C SER A 548 -7.08 -9.07 2.94
N ARG A 549 -5.99 -9.65 2.43
CA ARG A 549 -5.18 -9.08 1.33
C ARG A 549 -6.04 -8.92 0.07
N TYR A 550 -5.77 -7.86 -0.70
CA TYR A 550 -6.47 -7.55 -1.96
C TYR A 550 -7.98 -7.28 -1.83
N ASN A 551 -8.47 -6.99 -0.62
CA ASN A 551 -9.84 -6.54 -0.44
C ASN A 551 -10.11 -5.20 -1.15
N ARG A 552 -11.40 -4.90 -1.30
CA ARG A 552 -11.89 -3.64 -1.87
C ARG A 552 -12.97 -3.00 -0.98
N LEU A 553 -12.82 -3.09 0.34
CA LEU A 553 -13.79 -2.52 1.28
C LEU A 553 -14.09 -1.02 1.03
N PRO A 554 -13.13 -0.14 0.66
CA PRO A 554 -13.45 1.25 0.33
C PRO A 554 -14.35 1.41 -0.90
N MET A 555 -14.32 0.47 -1.86
CA MET A 555 -15.21 0.47 -3.02
C MET A 555 -16.67 0.25 -2.60
N PHE A 556 -16.93 -0.59 -1.58
CA PHE A 556 -18.29 -0.82 -1.07
C PHE A 556 -18.92 0.43 -0.46
N ALA A 557 -18.12 1.38 0.04
CA ALA A 557 -18.62 2.64 0.59
C ALA A 557 -19.21 3.59 -0.46
N TYR A 558 -18.94 3.38 -1.77
CA TYR A 558 -19.66 4.06 -2.85
C TYR A 558 -21.10 3.54 -3.02
N LYS A 559 -21.46 2.43 -2.38
CA LYS A 559 -22.77 1.76 -2.49
C LYS A 559 -23.17 1.35 -3.93
N PRO A 560 -22.29 0.74 -4.75
CA PRO A 560 -22.60 0.43 -6.15
C PRO A 560 -23.79 -0.53 -6.36
N ALA A 561 -24.15 -1.33 -5.36
CA ALA A 561 -25.33 -2.20 -5.36
C ALA A 561 -26.31 -1.83 -4.23
N PRO A 562 -27.62 -2.06 -4.42
CA PRO A 562 -28.64 -1.69 -3.44
C PRO A 562 -28.62 -2.55 -2.18
N VAL A 563 -28.18 -3.81 -2.28
CA VAL A 563 -27.89 -4.71 -1.16
C VAL A 563 -26.42 -5.07 -1.20
N GLN A 564 -25.73 -4.89 -0.09
CA GLN A 564 -24.33 -5.26 0.08
C GLN A 564 -24.15 -6.08 1.35
N LEU A 565 -23.42 -7.18 1.26
CA LEU A 565 -23.17 -8.04 2.41
C LEU A 565 -21.75 -8.57 2.46
N ALA A 566 -21.26 -8.81 3.68
CA ALA A 566 -20.00 -9.46 3.95
C ALA A 566 -20.24 -10.96 4.19
N TRP A 567 -19.56 -11.78 3.40
CA TRP A 567 -19.48 -13.22 3.62
C TRP A 567 -18.23 -13.74 2.93
N LEU A 568 -17.22 -14.05 3.75
CA LEU A 568 -16.69 -15.41 3.91
C LEU A 568 -15.28 -15.30 4.52
N GLY A 569 -14.41 -14.50 3.90
CA GLY A 569 -12.98 -14.44 4.18
C GLY A 569 -12.58 -13.66 5.45
N TYR A 570 -13.53 -13.04 6.14
CA TYR A 570 -13.28 -12.30 7.38
C TYR A 570 -14.36 -12.57 8.42
N PHE A 571 -13.95 -12.64 9.69
CA PHE A 571 -14.76 -13.22 10.79
C PHE A 571 -15.01 -12.20 11.91
N ALA A 572 -15.10 -10.92 11.53
CA ALA A 572 -15.50 -9.81 12.38
C ALA A 572 -16.19 -8.74 11.50
N THR A 573 -16.61 -7.64 12.11
CA THR A 573 -17.19 -6.49 11.39
C THR A 573 -16.23 -5.90 10.34
N THR A 574 -16.74 -5.52 9.18
CA THR A 574 -15.97 -4.74 8.18
C THR A 574 -15.81 -3.27 8.58
N GLY A 575 -16.64 -2.78 9.50
CA GLY A 575 -16.69 -1.38 9.90
C GLY A 575 -17.30 -0.44 8.85
N VAL A 576 -17.51 -0.89 7.60
CA VAL A 576 -18.04 -0.07 6.51
C VAL A 576 -19.55 0.11 6.67
N ALA A 577 -20.00 1.36 6.85
CA ALA A 577 -21.41 1.67 7.12
C ALA A 577 -22.36 1.28 5.98
N GLU A 578 -21.87 1.24 4.75
CA GLU A 578 -22.64 0.86 3.56
C GLU A 578 -22.75 -0.66 3.36
N MET A 579 -22.13 -1.47 4.23
CA MET A 579 -22.33 -2.92 4.28
C MET A 579 -23.62 -3.23 5.06
N ASP A 580 -24.66 -3.71 4.37
CA ASP A 580 -25.99 -3.85 4.98
C ASP A 580 -26.06 -5.06 5.93
N TYR A 581 -25.43 -6.16 5.51
CA TYR A 581 -25.55 -7.45 6.19
C TYR A 581 -24.20 -8.16 6.35
N LEU A 582 -24.12 -9.00 7.38
CA LEU A 582 -23.08 -10.03 7.52
C LEU A 582 -23.76 -11.39 7.68
N ILE A 583 -23.30 -12.39 6.93
CA ILE A 583 -23.85 -13.75 7.00
C ILE A 583 -23.22 -14.51 8.17
N ALA A 584 -24.07 -14.97 9.09
CA ALA A 584 -23.70 -15.77 10.25
C ALA A 584 -24.62 -17.00 10.41
N ASP A 585 -24.51 -17.67 11.55
CA ASP A 585 -25.32 -18.83 11.92
C ASP A 585 -25.61 -18.82 13.43
N PRO A 586 -26.56 -19.65 13.92
CA PRO A 586 -27.02 -19.60 15.31
C PRO A 586 -25.97 -20.03 16.34
N VAL A 587 -24.94 -20.75 15.94
CA VAL A 587 -23.94 -21.35 16.85
C VAL A 587 -22.71 -20.47 16.98
N THR A 588 -22.26 -19.90 15.86
CA THR A 588 -21.00 -19.17 15.76
C THR A 588 -21.13 -17.72 16.23
N LEU A 589 -22.27 -17.05 15.95
CA LEU A 589 -22.52 -15.67 16.39
C LEU A 589 -23.75 -15.58 17.31
N LEU A 590 -23.50 -15.41 18.60
CA LEU A 590 -24.54 -15.24 19.61
C LEU A 590 -25.22 -13.88 19.47
N GLU A 591 -26.51 -13.78 19.78
CA GLU A 591 -27.27 -12.53 19.70
C GLU A 591 -26.65 -11.40 20.56
N SER A 592 -26.11 -11.76 21.73
CA SER A 592 -25.44 -10.80 22.62
C SER A 592 -24.17 -10.16 22.02
N GLN A 593 -23.61 -10.75 20.97
CA GLN A 593 -22.39 -10.30 20.30
C GLN A 593 -22.69 -9.39 19.09
N GLU A 594 -23.94 -9.29 18.65
CA GLU A 594 -24.32 -8.46 17.48
C GLU A 594 -23.99 -6.97 17.66
N ARG A 595 -23.95 -6.51 18.91
CA ARG A 595 -23.53 -5.15 19.28
C ARG A 595 -22.12 -4.78 18.80
N TYR A 596 -21.29 -5.76 18.42
CA TYR A 596 -19.93 -5.56 17.92
C TYR A 596 -19.85 -5.60 16.38
N PHE A 597 -20.99 -5.40 15.70
CA PHE A 597 -21.08 -5.37 14.25
C PHE A 597 -21.72 -4.08 13.76
N THR A 598 -21.19 -3.52 12.67
CA THR A 598 -21.83 -2.39 11.98
C THR A 598 -22.91 -2.88 11.03
N GLU A 599 -22.75 -4.10 10.50
CA GLU A 599 -23.71 -4.78 9.66
C GLU A 599 -24.87 -5.36 10.45
N ARG A 600 -26.02 -5.52 9.80
CA ARG A 600 -27.11 -6.32 10.36
C ARG A 600 -26.79 -7.80 10.19
N ILE A 601 -26.92 -8.58 11.25
CA ILE A 601 -26.62 -10.01 11.17
C ILE A 601 -27.75 -10.75 10.46
N TRP A 602 -27.40 -11.47 9.40
CA TRP A 602 -28.29 -12.40 8.72
C TRP A 602 -27.88 -13.84 9.04
N ARG A 603 -28.73 -14.56 9.79
CA ARG A 603 -28.45 -15.95 10.18
C ARG A 603 -29.00 -16.93 9.15
N LEU A 604 -28.13 -17.75 8.60
CA LEU A 604 -28.55 -18.97 7.91
C LEU A 604 -29.02 -20.01 8.95
N PRO A 605 -29.87 -20.97 8.59
CA PRO A 605 -30.48 -21.88 9.58
C PRO A 605 -29.52 -22.80 10.33
N GLU A 606 -28.36 -23.15 9.77
CA GLU A 606 -27.46 -24.18 10.33
C GLU A 606 -26.00 -23.74 10.38
N THR A 607 -25.42 -23.46 9.21
CA THR A 607 -24.01 -23.07 9.07
C THR A 607 -23.89 -21.90 8.10
N ARG A 608 -22.93 -21.01 8.36
CA ARG A 608 -22.52 -19.95 7.44
C ARG A 608 -21.44 -20.38 6.44
N LEU A 609 -20.95 -21.62 6.52
CA LEU A 609 -19.83 -22.15 5.74
C LEU A 609 -20.24 -23.42 4.99
N CYS A 610 -19.73 -23.55 3.76
CA CYS A 610 -20.01 -24.69 2.88
C CYS A 610 -18.71 -25.19 2.22
N PHE A 611 -18.06 -26.18 2.81
CA PHE A 611 -16.76 -26.66 2.35
C PHE A 611 -16.91 -27.59 1.13
N SER A 612 -16.06 -27.42 0.13
CA SER A 612 -15.95 -28.35 -0.99
C SER A 612 -15.10 -29.55 -0.61
N ARG A 613 -15.50 -30.74 -1.07
CA ARG A 613 -14.66 -31.94 -0.94
C ARG A 613 -13.29 -31.67 -1.58
N PRO A 614 -12.17 -31.92 -0.87
CA PRO A 614 -10.84 -31.80 -1.44
C PRO A 614 -10.68 -32.69 -2.68
N ASP A 615 -10.12 -32.13 -3.74
CA ASP A 615 -9.83 -32.86 -4.99
C ASP A 615 -8.51 -33.62 -4.87
N ILE A 616 -8.52 -34.66 -4.03
CA ILE A 616 -7.38 -35.55 -3.80
C ILE A 616 -7.88 -36.95 -3.49
N GLU A 617 -7.27 -37.95 -4.13
CA GLU A 617 -7.50 -39.35 -3.83
C GLU A 617 -6.59 -39.78 -2.66
N ILE A 618 -7.14 -39.80 -1.45
CA ILE A 618 -6.43 -40.26 -0.25
C ILE A 618 -7.38 -40.96 0.71
N ASP A 619 -6.97 -42.12 1.22
CA ASP A 619 -7.75 -42.88 2.20
C ASP A 619 -7.57 -42.37 3.62
N VAL A 620 -8.53 -42.70 4.50
CA VAL A 620 -8.36 -42.53 5.95
C VAL A 620 -7.49 -43.68 6.45
N SER A 621 -6.35 -43.37 7.05
CA SER A 621 -5.48 -44.39 7.64
C SER A 621 -6.11 -44.99 8.93
N PRO A 622 -5.67 -46.17 9.38
CA PRO A 622 -5.91 -46.62 10.76
C PRO A 622 -5.37 -45.62 11.80
N LEU A 623 -5.82 -45.74 13.06
CA LEU A 623 -5.36 -44.88 14.16
C LEU A 623 -3.86 -45.09 14.44
N PRO A 624 -3.00 -44.07 14.28
CA PRO A 624 -1.54 -44.21 14.43
C PRO A 624 -1.09 -44.65 15.82
N ALA A 625 -1.79 -44.24 16.88
CA ALA A 625 -1.46 -44.61 18.26
C ALA A 625 -1.46 -46.13 18.49
N LEU A 626 -2.25 -46.90 17.73
CA LEU A 626 -2.29 -48.36 17.83
C LEU A 626 -1.00 -49.03 17.34
N THR A 627 -0.27 -48.40 16.42
CA THR A 627 0.99 -48.93 15.89
C THR A 627 2.21 -48.32 16.58
N ASN A 628 2.17 -47.03 16.87
CA ASN A 628 3.33 -46.30 17.38
C ASN A 628 3.44 -46.33 18.92
N GLY A 629 2.37 -46.71 19.63
CA GLY A 629 2.34 -46.86 21.09
C GLY A 629 2.25 -45.54 21.87
N PHE A 630 2.00 -44.41 21.18
CA PHE A 630 1.77 -43.11 21.79
C PHE A 630 0.77 -42.29 20.96
N VAL A 631 0.08 -41.35 21.62
CA VAL A 631 -0.83 -40.40 20.96
C VAL A 631 -0.05 -39.24 20.36
N THR A 632 -0.34 -38.91 19.12
CA THR A 632 0.17 -37.73 18.42
C THR A 632 -0.94 -36.68 18.30
N PHE A 633 -0.77 -35.58 19.02
CA PHE A 633 -1.56 -34.37 18.83
C PHE A 633 -1.06 -33.60 17.62
N GLY A 634 -1.95 -33.08 16.78
CA GLY A 634 -1.57 -32.35 15.56
C GLY A 634 -2.13 -30.93 15.52
N CYS A 635 -1.39 -29.99 14.93
CA CYS A 635 -1.91 -28.68 14.57
C CYS A 635 -1.24 -28.19 13.27
N PHE A 636 -2.03 -28.10 12.20
CA PHE A 636 -1.56 -27.67 10.88
C PHE A 636 -1.96 -26.23 10.55
N ASN A 637 -2.23 -25.44 11.60
CA ASN A 637 -2.61 -24.04 11.48
C ASN A 637 -1.40 -23.15 11.22
N ASN A 638 -1.67 -21.97 10.66
CA ASN A 638 -0.68 -20.90 10.58
C ASN A 638 -0.12 -20.60 11.97
N LEU A 639 1.21 -20.59 12.11
CA LEU A 639 1.89 -20.43 13.39
C LEU A 639 1.53 -19.13 14.14
N ALA A 640 1.10 -18.08 13.43
CA ALA A 640 0.62 -16.84 14.05
C ALA A 640 -0.63 -17.05 14.94
N LYS A 641 -1.39 -18.13 14.73
CA LYS A 641 -2.54 -18.52 15.58
C LYS A 641 -2.11 -19.16 16.91
N MET A 642 -0.85 -19.59 17.03
CA MET A 642 -0.30 -20.23 18.22
C MET A 642 0.42 -19.19 19.10
N ASN A 643 -0.36 -18.38 19.82
CA ASN A 643 0.16 -17.44 20.83
C ASN A 643 0.66 -18.17 22.09
N ASP A 644 1.17 -17.43 23.06
CA ASP A 644 1.78 -18.02 24.27
C ASP A 644 0.78 -18.72 25.18
N ASP A 645 -0.49 -18.29 25.21
CA ASP A 645 -1.55 -18.98 25.96
C ASP A 645 -1.84 -20.37 25.37
N VAL A 646 -1.82 -20.48 24.04
CA VAL A 646 -1.94 -21.77 23.33
C VAL A 646 -0.76 -22.69 23.66
N VAL A 647 0.47 -22.18 23.60
CA VAL A 647 1.68 -22.97 23.94
C VAL A 647 1.62 -23.45 25.38
N ALA A 648 1.23 -22.59 26.32
CA ALA A 648 1.08 -22.94 27.71
C ALA A 648 0.02 -24.03 27.92
N LEU A 649 -1.14 -23.92 27.27
CA LEU A 649 -2.22 -24.90 27.42
C LEU A 649 -1.88 -26.25 26.79
N TRP A 650 -1.29 -26.26 25.59
CA TRP A 650 -0.85 -27.51 24.95
C TRP A 650 0.30 -28.17 25.70
N SER A 651 1.18 -27.38 26.34
CA SER A 651 2.21 -27.92 27.23
C SER A 651 1.61 -28.64 28.45
N ARG A 652 0.43 -28.22 28.94
CA ARG A 652 -0.29 -28.96 30.00
C ARG A 652 -0.77 -30.31 29.47
N ILE A 653 -1.36 -30.36 28.27
CA ILE A 653 -1.80 -31.62 27.64
C ILE A 653 -0.63 -32.60 27.50
N LEU A 654 0.52 -32.14 26.99
CA LEU A 654 1.71 -32.99 26.79
C LEU A 654 2.33 -33.52 28.10
N LYS A 655 1.99 -32.91 29.25
CA LYS A 655 2.40 -33.40 30.58
C LYS A 655 1.42 -34.42 31.13
N GLU A 656 0.12 -34.17 30.99
CA GLU A 656 -0.94 -35.06 31.47
C GLU A 656 -1.03 -36.35 30.64
N VAL A 657 -0.83 -36.27 29.32
CA VAL A 657 -0.81 -37.42 28.42
C VAL A 657 0.63 -37.90 28.22
N ALA A 658 1.09 -38.75 29.15
CA ALA A 658 2.46 -39.26 29.13
C ALA A 658 2.82 -39.96 27.81
N GLY A 659 4.03 -39.70 27.30
CA GLY A 659 4.51 -40.27 26.03
C GLY A 659 3.95 -39.62 24.76
N SER A 660 2.96 -38.73 24.86
CA SER A 660 2.39 -38.04 23.70
C SER A 660 3.39 -37.11 23.01
N ARG A 661 3.11 -36.84 21.73
CA ARG A 661 3.87 -35.91 20.88
C ARG A 661 2.95 -34.84 20.31
N LEU A 662 3.52 -33.69 19.96
CA LEU A 662 2.86 -32.60 19.25
C LEU A 662 3.49 -32.42 17.87
N PHE A 663 2.67 -32.57 16.83
CA PHE A 663 3.04 -32.37 15.44
C PHE A 663 2.52 -31.02 14.94
N LEU A 664 3.43 -30.07 14.75
CA LEU A 664 3.17 -28.78 14.16
C LEU A 664 3.62 -28.77 12.69
N LYS A 665 2.70 -28.41 11.79
CA LYS A 665 2.99 -28.26 10.37
C LYS A 665 2.53 -26.90 9.87
N SER A 666 3.47 -26.06 9.43
CA SER A 666 3.16 -24.74 8.89
C SER A 666 4.30 -24.24 8.03
N LYS A 667 3.99 -23.41 7.01
CA LYS A 667 5.01 -22.86 6.10
C LYS A 667 6.14 -22.12 6.83
N GLN A 668 5.86 -21.47 7.95
CA GLN A 668 6.88 -20.75 8.74
C GLN A 668 7.93 -21.69 9.36
N LEU A 669 7.60 -22.95 9.59
CA LEU A 669 8.54 -23.93 10.13
C LEU A 669 9.56 -24.43 9.08
N SER A 670 9.50 -23.93 7.84
CA SER A 670 10.60 -24.07 6.88
C SER A 670 11.82 -23.24 7.27
N ASP A 671 11.66 -22.21 8.10
CA ASP A 671 12.76 -21.38 8.61
C ASP A 671 13.34 -21.96 9.91
N GLU A 672 14.66 -22.08 9.97
CA GLU A 672 15.37 -22.67 11.11
C GLU A 672 15.21 -21.84 12.40
N ALA A 673 15.28 -20.52 12.31
CA ALA A 673 15.15 -19.64 13.48
C ALA A 673 13.73 -19.70 14.06
N VAL A 674 12.70 -19.82 13.21
CA VAL A 674 11.32 -20.03 13.65
C VAL A 674 11.17 -21.39 14.36
N ARG A 675 11.84 -22.46 13.87
CA ARG A 675 11.85 -23.76 14.57
C ARG A 675 12.52 -23.65 15.94
N GLU A 676 13.69 -23.03 16.02
CA GLU A 676 14.40 -22.80 17.28
C GLU A 676 13.53 -22.01 18.28
N GLN A 677 12.91 -20.92 17.83
CA GLN A 677 12.01 -20.12 18.66
C GLN A 677 10.80 -20.93 19.13
N THR A 678 10.22 -21.75 18.25
CA THR A 678 9.09 -22.63 18.61
C THR A 678 9.50 -23.63 19.68
N VAL A 679 10.66 -24.29 19.52
CA VAL A 679 11.21 -25.21 20.54
C VAL A 679 11.45 -24.47 21.86
N ALA A 680 12.05 -23.29 21.82
CA ALA A 680 12.33 -22.48 23.01
C ALA A 680 11.06 -22.11 23.78
N ARG A 681 9.96 -21.76 23.08
CA ARG A 681 8.66 -21.45 23.69
C ARG A 681 8.10 -22.65 24.48
N PHE A 682 8.16 -23.86 23.91
CA PHE A 682 7.72 -25.08 24.61
C PHE A 682 8.70 -25.49 25.73
N ALA A 683 10.01 -25.31 25.53
CA ALA A 683 11.02 -25.58 26.53
C ALA A 683 10.84 -24.71 27.79
N ALA A 684 10.36 -23.46 27.64
CA ALA A 684 10.01 -22.60 28.77
C ALA A 684 8.91 -23.19 29.67
N HIS A 685 8.11 -24.14 29.15
CA HIS A 685 7.13 -24.90 29.91
C HIS A 685 7.60 -26.32 30.27
N GLY A 686 8.88 -26.66 30.09
CA GLY A 686 9.44 -27.97 30.43
C GLY A 686 9.10 -29.09 29.44
N ILE A 687 8.76 -28.74 28.19
CA ILE A 687 8.55 -29.71 27.11
C ILE A 687 9.86 -29.88 26.35
N THR A 688 10.35 -31.11 26.24
CA THR A 688 11.62 -31.40 25.56
C THR A 688 11.44 -31.46 24.04
N PRO A 689 12.49 -31.18 23.24
CA PRO A 689 12.40 -31.16 21.78
C PRO A 689 11.90 -32.47 21.16
N GLU A 690 12.13 -33.62 21.79
CA GLU A 690 11.73 -34.94 21.28
C GLU A 690 10.20 -35.14 21.29
N LYS A 691 9.47 -34.34 22.08
CA LYS A 691 8.01 -34.30 22.07
C LYS A 691 7.45 -33.50 20.90
N LEU A 692 8.27 -32.77 20.14
CA LEU A 692 7.85 -31.90 19.06
C LEU A 692 8.24 -32.47 17.70
N ILE A 693 7.29 -32.55 16.78
CA ILE A 693 7.51 -32.84 15.36
C ILE A 693 7.21 -31.54 14.62
N LEU A 694 8.21 -30.95 13.98
CA LEU A 694 8.10 -29.64 13.33
C LEU A 694 8.38 -29.79 11.83
N GLU A 695 7.37 -29.54 11.00
CA GLU A 695 7.49 -29.60 9.54
C GLU A 695 7.06 -28.32 8.83
N GLY A 696 7.80 -27.96 7.79
CA GLY A 696 7.57 -26.80 6.93
C GLY A 696 6.50 -27.02 5.85
N ALA A 697 6.53 -26.12 4.86
CA ALA A 697 5.70 -26.19 3.66
C ALA A 697 6.02 -27.44 2.82
N GLU A 698 4.99 -28.06 2.27
CA GLU A 698 5.06 -29.26 1.45
C GLU A 698 4.00 -29.23 0.34
N SER A 699 4.09 -30.16 -0.61
CA SER A 699 3.01 -30.34 -1.60
C SER A 699 1.66 -30.62 -0.94
N ARG A 700 0.56 -30.29 -1.61
CA ARG A 700 -0.79 -30.52 -1.09
C ARG A 700 -1.06 -32.00 -0.77
N ALA A 701 -0.51 -32.92 -1.55
CA ALA A 701 -0.60 -34.36 -1.27
C ALA A 701 0.11 -34.74 0.02
N LYS A 702 1.38 -34.33 0.17
CA LYS A 702 2.17 -34.55 1.40
C LYS A 702 1.55 -33.88 2.63
N TYR A 703 0.88 -32.75 2.44
CA TYR A 703 0.09 -32.10 3.50
C TYR A 703 -1.04 -33.01 4.01
N PHE A 704 -1.81 -33.64 3.13
CA PHE A 704 -2.88 -34.55 3.54
C PHE A 704 -2.34 -35.87 4.11
N GLU A 705 -1.27 -36.42 3.55
CA GLU A 705 -0.58 -37.61 4.10
C GLU A 705 -0.12 -37.38 5.55
N ALA A 706 0.27 -36.16 5.92
CA ALA A 706 0.69 -35.87 7.29
C ALA A 706 -0.42 -36.13 8.34
N TYR A 707 -1.70 -36.06 7.98
CA TYR A 707 -2.81 -36.43 8.87
C TYR A 707 -2.87 -37.95 9.18
N HIS A 708 -2.18 -38.78 8.40
CA HIS A 708 -1.97 -40.21 8.73
C HIS A 708 -1.05 -40.41 9.94
N HIS A 709 -0.42 -39.36 10.45
CA HIS A 709 0.41 -39.39 11.65
C HIS A 709 -0.23 -38.71 12.85
N VAL A 710 -1.47 -38.23 12.73
CA VAL A 710 -2.17 -37.49 13.78
C VAL A 710 -3.36 -38.32 14.30
N ASP A 711 -3.45 -38.44 15.62
CA ASP A 711 -4.56 -39.09 16.31
C ASP A 711 -5.67 -38.10 16.67
N ILE A 712 -5.29 -36.94 17.23
CA ILE A 712 -6.20 -35.86 17.65
C ILE A 712 -5.62 -34.53 17.19
N SER A 713 -6.42 -33.70 16.54
CA SER A 713 -6.02 -32.32 16.25
C SER A 713 -6.36 -31.38 17.40
N LEU A 714 -5.45 -30.44 17.70
CA LEU A 714 -5.66 -29.37 18.66
C LEU A 714 -5.92 -28.06 17.94
N ASP A 715 -7.07 -27.46 18.22
CA ASP A 715 -7.45 -26.17 17.65
C ASP A 715 -6.83 -25.01 18.47
N PRO A 716 -6.12 -24.05 17.85
CA PRO A 716 -5.60 -22.88 18.56
C PRO A 716 -6.73 -21.90 18.95
N PHE A 717 -6.39 -20.95 19.82
CA PHE A 717 -7.31 -19.92 20.32
C PHE A 717 -6.58 -18.60 20.59
N PRO A 718 -7.25 -17.44 20.52
CA PRO A 718 -8.67 -17.23 20.21
C PRO A 718 -8.99 -17.34 18.70
N TYR A 719 -7.98 -17.59 17.86
CA TYR A 719 -8.15 -17.76 16.42
C TYR A 719 -8.07 -19.25 16.04
N PRO A 720 -9.21 -19.97 15.96
CA PRO A 720 -9.24 -21.39 15.58
C PRO A 720 -8.92 -21.63 14.10
N GLY A 721 -8.80 -22.90 13.75
CA GLY A 721 -8.75 -23.39 12.39
C GLY A 721 -10.05 -23.13 11.64
N GLY A 722 -9.89 -22.85 10.35
CA GLY A 722 -10.99 -22.74 9.40
C GLY A 722 -10.99 -24.00 8.54
N THR A 723 -10.37 -23.86 7.38
CA THR A 723 -10.12 -24.94 6.43
C THR A 723 -9.37 -26.13 7.06
N THR A 724 -8.35 -25.85 7.86
CA THR A 724 -7.53 -26.87 8.56
C THR A 724 -8.35 -27.75 9.48
N THR A 725 -9.38 -27.20 10.13
CA THR A 725 -10.32 -27.94 10.99
C THR A 725 -11.16 -28.89 10.16
N VAL A 726 -11.79 -28.40 9.08
CA VAL A 726 -12.64 -29.24 8.23
C VAL A 726 -11.83 -30.31 7.50
N GLU A 727 -10.61 -29.99 7.05
CA GLU A 727 -9.70 -30.95 6.42
C GLU A 727 -9.24 -32.03 7.39
N SER A 728 -8.96 -31.68 8.65
CA SER A 728 -8.64 -32.65 9.70
C SER A 728 -9.79 -33.63 9.91
N LEU A 729 -11.01 -33.11 10.08
CA LEU A 729 -12.23 -33.92 10.23
C LEU A 729 -12.45 -34.82 8.99
N TRP A 730 -12.29 -34.29 7.78
CA TRP A 730 -12.41 -35.05 6.54
C TRP A 730 -11.34 -36.15 6.40
N MET A 731 -10.15 -35.97 6.98
CA MET A 731 -9.10 -36.98 7.08
C MET A 731 -9.32 -38.00 8.22
N GLY A 732 -10.47 -37.96 8.89
CA GLY A 732 -10.78 -38.86 10.00
C GLY A 732 -10.07 -38.49 11.30
N VAL A 733 -9.51 -37.28 11.41
CA VAL A 733 -8.83 -36.81 12.61
C VAL A 733 -9.79 -35.89 13.38
N PRO A 734 -10.30 -36.30 14.56
CA PRO A 734 -11.16 -35.43 15.36
C PRO A 734 -10.38 -34.22 15.88
N VAL A 735 -11.06 -33.09 16.04
CA VAL A 735 -10.46 -31.82 16.45
C VAL A 735 -11.02 -31.41 17.81
N LEU A 736 -10.14 -31.16 18.78
CA LEU A 736 -10.50 -30.60 20.08
C LEU A 736 -10.49 -29.07 20.01
N ASN A 737 -11.64 -28.46 20.30
CA ASN A 737 -11.84 -27.00 20.24
C ASN A 737 -12.12 -26.40 21.62
N LEU A 738 -11.62 -25.18 21.84
CA LEU A 738 -12.02 -24.34 22.96
C LEU A 738 -13.04 -23.31 22.44
N SER A 739 -14.27 -23.36 22.96
CA SER A 739 -15.34 -22.43 22.60
C SER A 739 -15.09 -21.06 23.23
N GLY A 740 -15.01 -20.05 22.37
CA GLY A 740 -14.76 -18.67 22.79
C GLY A 740 -15.98 -17.79 22.98
N ASN A 741 -15.69 -16.51 23.18
CA ASN A 741 -16.66 -15.44 23.41
C ASN A 741 -16.79 -14.45 22.24
N SER A 742 -16.20 -14.71 21.07
CA SER A 742 -16.30 -13.89 19.86
C SER A 742 -16.71 -14.70 18.63
N PHE A 743 -17.15 -14.02 17.57
CA PHE A 743 -17.57 -14.67 16.32
C PHE A 743 -16.50 -15.59 15.73
N LEU A 744 -15.27 -15.09 15.65
CA LEU A 744 -14.13 -15.86 15.18
C LEU A 744 -13.79 -17.03 16.12
N PHE A 745 -13.71 -16.76 17.43
CA PHE A 745 -13.27 -17.76 18.40
C PHE A 745 -14.28 -18.94 18.49
N ARG A 746 -15.53 -18.72 18.13
CA ARG A 746 -16.57 -19.76 18.04
C ARG A 746 -16.62 -20.50 16.70
N GLN A 747 -15.73 -20.20 15.75
CA GLN A 747 -15.75 -20.85 14.43
C GLN A 747 -15.58 -22.38 14.54
N GLY A 748 -14.65 -22.86 15.38
CA GLY A 748 -14.47 -24.29 15.63
C GLY A 748 -15.71 -24.94 16.28
N THR A 749 -16.38 -24.22 17.18
CA THR A 749 -17.67 -24.63 17.78
C THR A 749 -18.74 -24.85 16.72
N GLY A 750 -18.84 -23.94 15.74
CA GLY A 750 -19.77 -24.06 14.62
C GLY A 750 -19.50 -25.29 13.75
N PHE A 751 -18.23 -25.56 13.43
CA PHE A 751 -17.86 -26.77 12.68
C PHE A 751 -18.17 -28.05 13.45
N LEU A 752 -17.68 -28.18 14.69
CA LEU A 752 -17.87 -29.41 15.45
C LEU A 752 -19.34 -29.68 15.77
N SER A 753 -20.13 -28.64 16.05
CA SER A 753 -21.58 -28.78 16.26
C SER A 753 -22.28 -29.33 15.02
N ASN A 754 -21.98 -28.77 13.84
CA ASN A 754 -22.58 -29.23 12.59
C ASN A 754 -22.05 -30.61 12.16
N ALA A 755 -20.80 -30.95 12.48
CA ALA A 755 -20.23 -32.26 12.23
C ALA A 755 -20.75 -33.35 13.19
N GLY A 756 -21.55 -33.00 14.20
CA GLY A 756 -22.07 -33.97 15.18
C GLY A 756 -21.05 -34.38 16.25
N LEU A 757 -20.16 -33.45 16.64
CA LEU A 757 -19.10 -33.66 17.64
C LEU A 757 -19.20 -32.66 18.81
N PRO A 758 -20.35 -32.52 19.50
CA PRO A 758 -20.48 -31.57 20.62
C PRO A 758 -19.54 -31.89 21.79
N ASP A 759 -19.22 -33.17 22.03
CA ASP A 759 -18.33 -33.61 23.10
C ASP A 759 -16.86 -33.21 22.89
N TRP A 760 -16.52 -32.71 21.70
CA TRP A 760 -15.18 -32.23 21.33
C TRP A 760 -15.01 -30.72 21.54
N ILE A 761 -15.99 -30.07 22.17
CA ILE A 761 -16.03 -28.63 22.41
C ILE A 761 -15.91 -28.38 23.91
N ALA A 762 -14.75 -27.89 24.35
CA ALA A 762 -14.55 -27.45 25.72
C ALA A 762 -15.01 -25.99 25.92
N CYS A 763 -15.55 -25.65 27.08
CA CYS A 763 -15.94 -24.28 27.42
C CYS A 763 -14.88 -23.55 28.26
N THR A 764 -13.95 -24.29 28.86
CA THR A 764 -12.85 -23.74 29.67
C THR A 764 -11.51 -24.37 29.31
N PRO A 765 -10.37 -23.69 29.60
CA PRO A 765 -9.05 -24.28 29.41
C PRO A 765 -8.84 -25.59 30.18
N ASP A 766 -9.45 -25.72 31.36
CA ASP A 766 -9.32 -26.94 32.17
C ASP A 766 -10.15 -28.09 31.58
N GLU A 767 -11.36 -27.81 31.08
CA GLU A 767 -12.14 -28.78 30.31
C GLU A 767 -11.43 -29.19 29.02
N TYR A 768 -10.72 -28.27 28.37
CA TYR A 768 -9.94 -28.57 27.16
C TYR A 768 -8.83 -29.59 27.47
N VAL A 769 -8.07 -29.38 28.54
CA VAL A 769 -7.04 -30.35 28.96
C VAL A 769 -7.67 -31.68 29.39
N ALA A 770 -8.75 -31.64 30.19
CA ALA A 770 -9.43 -32.85 30.65
C ALA A 770 -9.98 -33.68 29.46
N SER A 771 -10.58 -33.02 28.47
CA SER A 771 -11.11 -33.67 27.26
C SER A 771 -9.99 -34.30 26.44
N ALA A 772 -8.84 -33.63 26.31
CA ALA A 772 -7.67 -34.22 25.65
C ALA A 772 -7.22 -35.52 26.32
N VAL A 773 -7.17 -35.56 27.66
CA VAL A 773 -6.81 -36.76 28.43
C VAL A 773 -7.85 -37.87 28.24
N VAL A 774 -9.14 -37.54 28.36
CA VAL A 774 -10.23 -38.51 28.19
C VAL A 774 -10.19 -39.15 26.80
N HIS A 775 -10.12 -38.35 25.74
CA HIS A 775 -10.08 -38.88 24.38
C HIS A 775 -8.79 -39.66 24.10
N ALA A 776 -7.63 -39.15 24.52
CA ALA A 776 -6.35 -39.83 24.35
C ALA A 776 -6.27 -41.20 25.07
N SER A 777 -7.05 -41.39 26.14
CA SER A 777 -7.12 -42.66 26.88
C SER A 777 -8.02 -43.72 26.21
N ASN A 778 -8.93 -43.34 25.32
CA ASN A 778 -9.89 -44.23 24.67
C ASN A 778 -9.50 -44.52 23.20
N LEU A 779 -8.43 -45.28 23.01
CA LEU A 779 -7.91 -45.59 21.66
C LEU A 779 -8.91 -46.36 20.79
N SER A 780 -9.73 -47.25 21.37
CA SER A 780 -10.78 -47.96 20.62
C SER A 780 -11.83 -47.00 20.08
N GLY A 781 -12.33 -46.09 20.91
CA GLY A 781 -13.30 -45.08 20.48
C GLY A 781 -12.73 -44.10 19.45
N LEU A 782 -11.45 -43.70 19.60
CA LEU A 782 -10.76 -42.90 18.59
C LEU A 782 -10.65 -43.62 17.25
N ALA A 783 -10.33 -44.92 17.27
CA ALA A 783 -10.20 -45.72 16.04
C ALA A 783 -11.54 -45.91 15.33
N GLU A 784 -12.62 -46.15 16.08
CA GLU A 784 -13.99 -46.23 15.55
C GLU A 784 -14.43 -44.90 14.94
N LEU A 785 -14.24 -43.80 15.67
CA LEU A 785 -14.57 -42.46 15.18
C LEU A 785 -13.80 -42.14 13.90
N ARG A 786 -12.49 -42.37 13.88
CA ARG A 786 -11.62 -42.11 12.72
C ARG A 786 -12.14 -42.78 11.45
N GLN A 787 -12.56 -44.04 11.53
CA GLN A 787 -13.04 -44.80 10.36
C GLN A 787 -14.34 -44.23 9.79
N GLY A 788 -15.25 -43.73 10.63
CA GLY A 788 -16.56 -43.19 10.19
C GLY A 788 -16.57 -41.68 9.92
N LEU A 789 -15.62 -40.92 10.48
CA LEU A 789 -15.72 -39.46 10.57
C LEU A 789 -15.75 -38.77 9.20
N ARG A 790 -15.01 -39.26 8.20
CA ARG A 790 -15.08 -38.68 6.84
C ARG A 790 -16.50 -38.71 6.30
N GLN A 791 -17.17 -39.86 6.37
CA GLN A 791 -18.54 -40.01 5.87
C GLN A 791 -19.51 -39.15 6.67
N GLN A 792 -19.34 -39.10 8.00
CA GLN A 792 -20.13 -38.22 8.87
C GLN A 792 -20.02 -36.75 8.45
N VAL A 793 -18.81 -36.25 8.20
CA VAL A 793 -18.56 -34.86 7.79
C VAL A 793 -19.10 -34.59 6.39
N GLU A 794 -18.91 -35.51 5.43
CA GLU A 794 -19.46 -35.38 4.07
C GLU A 794 -20.99 -35.34 4.05
N SER A 795 -21.65 -35.99 5.02
CA SER A 795 -23.11 -35.97 5.19
C SER A 795 -23.63 -34.80 6.04
N SER A 796 -22.73 -34.02 6.65
CA SER A 796 -23.09 -32.93 7.56
C SER A 796 -23.46 -31.64 6.80
N PRO A 797 -24.12 -30.66 7.45
CA PRO A 797 -24.39 -29.36 6.86
C PRO A 797 -23.14 -28.61 6.34
N ILE A 798 -21.94 -28.95 6.82
CA ILE A 798 -20.68 -28.31 6.41
C ILE A 798 -20.36 -28.60 4.94
N MET A 799 -20.71 -29.80 4.44
CA MET A 799 -20.37 -30.23 3.08
C MET A 799 -21.61 -30.46 2.18
N ASP A 800 -22.82 -30.32 2.72
CA ASP A 800 -24.07 -30.38 1.94
C ASP A 800 -24.29 -29.09 1.12
N GLY A 801 -23.69 -29.07 -0.07
CA GLY A 801 -23.77 -27.93 -1.00
C GLY A 801 -25.18 -27.61 -1.48
N LYS A 802 -26.03 -28.63 -1.68
CA LYS A 802 -27.43 -28.43 -2.12
C LYS A 802 -28.24 -27.71 -1.05
N ARG A 803 -28.13 -28.18 0.19
CA ARG A 803 -28.85 -27.58 1.32
C ARG A 803 -28.35 -26.19 1.63
N PHE A 804 -27.03 -25.97 1.61
CA PHE A 804 -26.46 -24.64 1.79
C PHE A 804 -26.91 -23.67 0.70
N ALA A 805 -26.88 -24.08 -0.58
CA ALA A 805 -27.32 -23.24 -1.69
C ALA A 805 -28.81 -22.85 -1.60
N LEU A 806 -29.67 -23.77 -1.12
CA LEU A 806 -31.08 -23.45 -0.86
C LEU A 806 -31.23 -22.39 0.24
N HIS A 807 -30.53 -22.53 1.36
CA HIS A 807 -30.55 -21.55 2.45
C HIS A 807 -30.00 -20.19 1.99
N PHE A 808 -28.91 -20.21 1.23
CA PHE A 808 -28.28 -19.01 0.70
C PHE A 808 -29.19 -18.29 -0.31
N GLY A 809 -29.81 -19.03 -1.23
CA GLY A 809 -30.74 -18.47 -2.22
C GLY A 809 -31.94 -17.78 -1.57
N ARG A 810 -32.58 -18.43 -0.59
CA ARG A 810 -33.67 -17.84 0.19
C ARG A 810 -33.23 -16.57 0.93
N ALA A 811 -32.05 -16.60 1.54
CA ALA A 811 -31.48 -15.42 2.19
C ALA A 811 -31.28 -14.26 1.21
N ALA A 812 -30.75 -14.53 0.02
CA ALA A 812 -30.59 -13.55 -1.04
C ALA A 812 -31.92 -12.93 -1.49
N GLU A 813 -32.94 -13.76 -1.74
CA GLU A 813 -34.28 -13.31 -2.09
C GLU A 813 -34.90 -12.46 -0.99
N ASP A 814 -34.86 -12.91 0.26
CA ASP A 814 -35.45 -12.19 1.39
C ASP A 814 -34.76 -10.85 1.65
N MET A 815 -33.42 -10.78 1.56
CA MET A 815 -32.66 -9.53 1.65
C MET A 815 -33.09 -8.55 0.55
N TRP A 816 -33.28 -9.05 -0.68
CA TRP A 816 -33.76 -8.25 -1.79
C TRP A 816 -35.20 -7.75 -1.58
N GLN A 817 -36.11 -8.62 -1.15
CA GLN A 817 -37.50 -8.28 -0.84
C GLN A 817 -37.59 -7.20 0.25
N ARG A 818 -36.77 -7.30 1.30
CA ARG A 818 -36.68 -6.26 2.34
C ARG A 818 -36.14 -4.93 1.80
N ARG A 819 -35.24 -4.97 0.81
CA ARG A 819 -34.68 -3.76 0.19
C ARG A 819 -35.69 -3.04 -0.70
N ILE A 820 -36.51 -3.76 -1.45
CA ILE A 820 -37.53 -3.14 -2.31
C ILE A 820 -38.75 -2.63 -1.52
N ALA A 821 -38.96 -3.17 -0.31
CA ALA A 821 -40.02 -2.72 0.60
C ALA A 821 -39.66 -1.47 1.43
N SER A 822 -38.36 -1.13 1.53
CA SER A 822 -37.85 0.09 2.20
C SER A 822 -37.55 1.21 1.21
#